data_AF-A0A2N2CWL7-F1
#
_entry.id   AF-A0A2N2CWL7-F1
#
_cell.length_a   1.000
_cell.length_b   1.000
_cell.length_c   1.000
_cell.angle_alpha   90.00
_cell.angle_beta   90.00
_cell.angle_gamma   90.00
#
_symmetry.space_group_name_H-M   'P 1'
#
loop_
_entity.id
_entity.type
_entity.pdbx_description
1 polymer ?
#
loop_
_entity_poly.entity_id
_entity_poly.type
_entity_poly.pdbx_seq_one_letter_code
_entity_poly.pdbx_strand_id
1 'polypeptide(L)'
;MKKILSVLLICCALFPVHSVLAASADTTLPVLSRGHIQDLGDYPADGSWVASPNRIGTVGQSKRIEGFELKPDNDLPADIELRYNVHVQNIGWLYDENDPTTWAKNGDYAGTRAKSLRIEAIKIVLLDATGNKATSYHIRYQGHVQDVGDLPADSQKWLADGDQLGTVGSSLRLEALKLEIVKDASTVTDLSAYSALLKQTDGLSESDYTKASWVNLQTVLTNHVVTDKNTAEEVAGAVKAIEAAIQQLEKLSTTTVHDKAGTYGPTSGSETISQDVIITATGVTLQNLIIDGDLIIDEAVGDGDVTLNNVTVTGELRVRGGGKNSIHISGGKYAKILVEQAPDGGVRIVATGLDGVPVVLSENAAGETLILEGSFASVTINAPDAVIKTDKQTSIKQLNIAPEAKNSTVNLGSQTTVTDLSVQAPTNVTGTGTVGKAAIASDNVSFEKAPQEYTVDTGVVVPPVIPTPTPEPPTPQPQPGGSDGGYTPPSKISLSVATAPTVTLSKTYDGTTATDVTNQTLDATTITGILSGDDVQVVATATYDNKKAGTVKTITISYTLSGTNASKYNPPAATTATGEITPKALVSATTPIAKEFDGTATLNTEISENLGQLSSDTLTITRTATYQNSGGNTDAIEVGSNKPVTCSYTLSGADAVNYLAPADHTATGTITKKTLTVTAASLNINKSKTYDGTTDVFNSKGKIAAGNNAISVATGVAADPNINVTATAVYDNQNADSNRTITVSYTIDSSPANKRYQIAATEPIHGASISARPLTITAPTPVTKAYDGTTEVFTEAGNTEKIYNMPITPGNIVAADASKVTVTATATYDTGKDVGTNKKITITYTLAGDAAGNYLPLSDDHSKNADITPLTIATTPIVNNSDKTKEYDGTSKAAVTIRVTDTNQIPIVQDALTNGTLVFDTTAVYQDNNSETSTVGSGYTIAYTYKLSGTAAHNFSLVGAASDGSITGTISGGCITAKKLSVTATALGLQTEKDYDGNTNTNVSGKIITDGTGLTGIVGTEKVIATVSSHYTDANAGDHNITTSFSLSGDDSGNYCIEPLTDSAGTITPIQLTFDNTKLPAIAATQKYDATRDVYLTDNTTKLSDYPLSADAVSGLINNEAVTVKATANYDNKDVGENKPITITYSLSEEAAKNYLAPDPDTSKTAAITPRILGYVNVNLVTVKKSDGSSSVTVTYAGVNPSKNPANGTDAIAHIAGSVEQEDVHLATYSAD
;
A
#
# COMPACT_ATOMS: atom_id res chain seq x y z
N MET A 1 32.20 -0.29 -27.55
CA MET A 1 30.86 -0.06 -26.97
C MET A 1 30.26 -1.45 -26.82
N LYS A 2 30.21 -2.17 -25.69
CA LYS A 2 29.89 -1.90 -24.27
C LYS A 2 28.49 -1.30 -24.09
N LYS A 3 27.58 -2.20 -23.67
CA LYS A 3 26.14 -2.09 -23.40
C LYS A 3 25.26 -2.39 -24.62
N ILE A 4 24.13 -3.06 -24.33
CA ILE A 4 23.03 -3.47 -25.22
C ILE A 4 23.14 -4.93 -25.71
N LEU A 5 22.72 -5.86 -24.85
CA LEU A 5 21.87 -6.99 -25.26
C LEU A 5 21.16 -7.52 -24.00
N SER A 6 20.02 -6.91 -23.70
CA SER A 6 19.17 -7.25 -22.55
C SER A 6 17.70 -7.06 -22.90
N VAL A 7 17.22 -7.55 -24.05
CA VAL A 7 15.78 -7.71 -24.31
C VAL A 7 15.58 -8.85 -25.32
N LEU A 8 15.51 -10.11 -24.86
CA LEU A 8 14.80 -11.19 -25.56
C LEU A 8 14.66 -12.45 -24.66
N LEU A 9 14.01 -12.35 -23.49
CA LEU A 9 13.29 -13.48 -22.86
C LEU A 9 12.50 -13.06 -21.60
N ILE A 10 11.48 -12.20 -21.76
CA ILE A 10 10.39 -12.08 -20.76
C ILE A 10 9.08 -12.42 -21.47
N CYS A 11 9.00 -13.64 -22.03
CA CYS A 11 7.75 -14.21 -22.57
C CYS A 11 7.62 -15.74 -22.48
N CYS A 12 8.52 -16.48 -21.82
CA CYS A 12 8.37 -17.93 -21.63
C CYS A 12 8.45 -18.36 -20.16
N ALA A 13 7.70 -17.67 -19.30
CA ALA A 13 7.36 -18.16 -17.96
C ALA A 13 5.90 -17.83 -17.63
N LEU A 14 4.99 -18.25 -18.49
CA LEU A 14 3.68 -18.70 -18.04
C LEU A 14 3.62 -20.17 -18.47
N PHE A 15 3.61 -21.06 -17.48
CA PHE A 15 3.24 -22.44 -17.73
C PHE A 15 1.93 -22.45 -18.54
N PRO A 16 1.77 -23.30 -19.56
CA PRO A 16 0.45 -23.67 -19.97
C PRO A 16 -0.18 -24.33 -18.75
N VAL A 17 -1.12 -23.63 -18.09
CA VAL A 17 -2.24 -24.35 -17.49
C VAL A 17 -2.81 -25.09 -18.68
N HIS A 18 -2.47 -26.37 -18.80
CA HIS A 18 -3.19 -27.24 -19.71
C HIS A 18 -4.63 -27.13 -19.21
N SER A 19 -5.44 -26.32 -19.89
CA SER A 19 -6.86 -26.55 -20.02
C SER A 19 -6.99 -27.88 -20.74
N VAL A 20 -6.69 -28.95 -20.00
CA VAL A 20 -7.47 -30.17 -20.11
C VAL A 20 -8.90 -29.66 -20.05
N LEU A 21 -9.62 -29.86 -21.14
CA LEU A 21 -11.07 -29.92 -21.14
C LEU A 21 -11.46 -31.01 -20.12
N ALA A 22 -11.35 -30.69 -18.84
CA ALA A 22 -12.05 -31.37 -17.79
C ALA A 22 -13.46 -30.78 -17.87
N ALA A 23 -14.37 -31.57 -18.44
CA ALA A 23 -15.78 -31.38 -18.20
C ALA A 23 -15.96 -31.05 -16.72
N SER A 24 -16.64 -29.92 -16.42
CA SER A 24 -17.02 -29.44 -15.10
C SER A 24 -16.95 -30.55 -14.04
N ALA A 25 -15.80 -30.68 -13.37
CA ALA A 25 -15.67 -31.61 -12.27
C ALA A 25 -16.39 -30.95 -11.10
N ASP A 26 -17.57 -31.49 -10.81
CA ASP A 26 -18.35 -31.23 -9.60
C ASP A 26 -17.37 -31.16 -8.42
N THR A 27 -17.21 -30.00 -7.78
CA THR A 27 -16.32 -29.83 -6.61
C THR A 27 -16.98 -30.50 -5.41
N THR A 28 -16.91 -31.83 -5.42
CA THR A 28 -17.39 -32.72 -4.36
C THR A 28 -16.27 -32.88 -3.33
N LEU A 29 -16.56 -32.53 -2.09
CA LEU A 29 -15.68 -32.70 -0.93
C LEU A 29 -16.08 -33.98 -0.19
N PRO A 30 -15.10 -34.79 0.25
CA PRO A 30 -15.41 -36.06 0.89
C PRO A 30 -15.92 -35.89 2.33
N VAL A 31 -16.80 -36.81 2.72
CA VAL A 31 -17.24 -37.01 4.10
C VAL A 31 -16.60 -38.29 4.63
N LEU A 32 -15.95 -38.17 5.78
CA LEU A 32 -15.33 -39.26 6.51
C LEU A 32 -16.36 -39.88 7.44
N SER A 33 -16.49 -41.21 7.38
CA SER A 33 -17.46 -41.97 8.17
C SER A 33 -16.84 -43.21 8.83
N ARG A 34 -17.27 -43.55 10.04
CA ARG A 34 -17.01 -44.84 10.69
C ARG A 34 -18.16 -45.15 11.63
N GLY A 35 -18.37 -46.41 12.01
CA GLY A 35 -19.53 -46.73 12.83
C GLY A 35 -19.56 -48.17 13.32
N HIS A 36 -20.59 -48.50 14.10
CA HIS A 36 -20.80 -49.85 14.61
C HIS A 36 -21.82 -50.59 13.74
N ILE A 37 -21.41 -51.74 13.20
CA ILE A 37 -22.23 -52.57 12.33
C ILE A 37 -22.46 -53.92 13.01
N GLN A 38 -23.69 -54.41 12.96
CA GLN A 38 -24.08 -55.66 13.59
C GLN A 38 -23.14 -56.84 13.23
N ASP A 39 -22.64 -57.52 14.27
CA ASP A 39 -21.66 -58.61 14.27
C ASP A 39 -20.29 -58.31 13.64
N LEU A 40 -20.09 -57.13 13.03
CA LEU A 40 -18.79 -56.66 12.56
C LEU A 40 -18.09 -55.78 13.60
N GLY A 41 -18.85 -55.21 14.53
CA GLY A 41 -18.32 -54.31 15.53
C GLY A 41 -18.07 -52.91 14.97
N ASP A 42 -17.10 -52.21 15.57
CA ASP A 42 -16.63 -50.93 15.03
C ASP A 42 -15.96 -51.16 13.67
N TYR A 43 -16.38 -50.40 12.68
CA TYR A 43 -15.94 -50.49 11.30
C TYR A 43 -15.54 -49.12 10.79
N PRO A 44 -14.34 -48.98 10.20
CA PRO A 44 -13.29 -49.98 10.07
C PRO A 44 -12.72 -50.46 11.41
N ALA A 45 -12.30 -51.73 11.49
CA ALA A 45 -11.86 -52.36 12.74
C ALA A 45 -10.54 -51.80 13.31
N ASP A 46 -9.75 -51.11 12.48
CA ASP A 46 -8.54 -50.40 12.86
C ASP A 46 -8.81 -48.96 13.34
N GLY A 47 -10.08 -48.53 13.36
CA GLY A 47 -10.49 -47.19 13.75
C GLY A 47 -10.23 -46.11 12.69
N SER A 48 -9.81 -46.49 11.48
CA SER A 48 -9.67 -45.56 10.34
C SER A 48 -11.03 -45.01 9.88
N TRP A 49 -11.02 -44.11 8.89
CA TRP A 49 -12.23 -43.50 8.36
C TRP A 49 -12.50 -44.02 6.94
N VAL A 50 -13.78 -44.31 6.65
CA VAL A 50 -14.27 -44.54 5.29
C VAL A 50 -14.56 -43.19 4.66
N ALA A 51 -13.73 -42.78 3.71
CA ALA A 51 -13.97 -41.59 2.91
C ALA A 51 -14.97 -41.88 1.79
N SER A 52 -15.96 -41.02 1.61
CA SER A 52 -16.80 -41.02 0.42
C SER A 52 -15.97 -40.94 -0.88
N PRO A 53 -16.39 -41.55 -1.99
CA PRO A 53 -17.71 -42.13 -2.25
C PRO A 53 -17.90 -43.57 -1.72
N ASN A 54 -16.92 -44.11 -0.99
CA ASN A 54 -17.07 -45.44 -0.37
C ASN A 54 -18.16 -45.40 0.71
N ARG A 55 -18.96 -46.47 0.78
CA ARG A 55 -20.10 -46.56 1.70
C ARG A 55 -19.67 -47.08 3.07
N ILE A 56 -20.24 -46.52 4.13
CA ILE A 56 -20.20 -47.10 5.47
C ILE A 56 -21.39 -48.06 5.64
N GLY A 57 -21.16 -49.26 6.17
CA GLY A 57 -22.19 -50.30 6.29
C GLY A 57 -22.03 -51.44 5.28
N THR A 58 -23.08 -52.25 5.11
CA THR A 58 -23.08 -53.40 4.20
C THR A 58 -24.36 -53.44 3.38
N VAL A 59 -24.26 -53.58 2.07
CA VAL A 59 -25.42 -53.78 1.19
C VAL A 59 -25.68 -55.28 1.03
N GLY A 60 -26.92 -55.73 1.26
CA GLY A 60 -27.36 -57.11 0.98
C GLY A 60 -26.85 -58.18 1.96
N GLN A 61 -26.08 -57.82 2.99
CA GLN A 61 -25.62 -58.75 4.03
C GLN A 61 -26.57 -58.85 5.23
N SER A 62 -27.68 -58.11 5.21
CA SER A 62 -28.69 -58.08 6.27
C SER A 62 -28.19 -57.63 7.64
N LYS A 63 -27.17 -56.76 7.68
CA LYS A 63 -26.59 -56.22 8.92
C LYS A 63 -27.01 -54.76 9.08
N ARG A 64 -27.53 -54.39 10.27
CA ARG A 64 -27.85 -52.99 10.56
C ARG A 64 -26.62 -52.18 10.93
N ILE A 65 -26.72 -50.88 10.70
CA ILE A 65 -25.89 -49.89 11.39
C ILE A 65 -26.55 -49.57 12.74
N GLU A 66 -25.77 -49.57 13.81
CA GLU A 66 -26.22 -49.27 15.19
C GLU A 66 -25.81 -47.86 15.63
N GLY A 67 -24.78 -47.29 15.01
CA GLY A 67 -24.33 -45.92 15.20
C GLY A 67 -23.16 -45.56 14.28
N PHE A 68 -22.94 -44.28 14.04
CA PHE A 68 -21.79 -43.80 13.27
C PHE A 68 -21.30 -42.43 13.74
N GLU A 69 -20.07 -42.12 13.34
CA GLU A 69 -19.41 -40.83 13.42
C GLU A 69 -19.22 -40.34 11.99
N LEU A 70 -19.66 -39.11 11.70
CA LEU A 70 -19.50 -38.45 10.41
C LEU A 70 -18.76 -37.13 10.63
N LYS A 71 -17.79 -36.83 9.79
CA LYS A 71 -17.14 -35.52 9.75
C LYS A 71 -16.72 -35.17 8.33
N PRO A 72 -16.63 -33.90 7.95
CA PRO A 72 -16.02 -33.51 6.70
C PRO A 72 -14.51 -33.85 6.73
N ASP A 73 -13.92 -34.00 5.55
CA ASP A 73 -12.46 -33.98 5.42
C ASP A 73 -11.92 -32.54 5.62
N ASN A 74 -10.60 -32.39 5.72
CA ASN A 74 -9.93 -31.12 6.06
C ASN A 74 -10.13 -30.00 5.02
N ASP A 75 -10.77 -30.29 3.89
CA ASP A 75 -10.99 -29.37 2.78
C ASP A 75 -12.28 -28.53 2.93
N LEU A 76 -13.14 -28.80 3.92
CA LEU A 76 -14.28 -27.94 4.23
C LEU A 76 -13.84 -26.74 5.10
N PRO A 77 -14.30 -25.51 4.81
CA PRO A 77 -14.01 -24.34 5.64
C PRO A 77 -14.32 -24.58 7.12
N ALA A 78 -13.42 -24.11 8.00
CA ALA A 78 -13.50 -24.39 9.44
C ALA A 78 -14.72 -23.75 10.14
N ASP A 79 -15.39 -22.80 9.49
CA ASP A 79 -16.62 -22.16 9.90
C ASP A 79 -17.89 -22.91 9.46
N ILE A 80 -17.75 -24.02 8.72
CA ILE A 80 -18.86 -24.90 8.34
C ILE A 80 -18.80 -26.20 9.14
N GLU A 81 -19.91 -26.52 9.81
CA GLU A 81 -20.04 -27.65 10.72
C GLU A 81 -21.05 -28.68 10.18
N LEU A 82 -20.63 -29.94 10.06
CA LEU A 82 -21.52 -31.05 9.69
C LEU A 82 -22.26 -31.56 10.93
N ARG A 83 -23.59 -31.58 10.83
CA ARG A 83 -24.51 -31.98 11.90
C ARG A 83 -25.41 -33.11 11.43
N TYR A 84 -25.64 -34.12 12.26
CA TYR A 84 -26.49 -35.26 11.93
C TYR A 84 -27.30 -35.77 13.11
N ASN A 85 -28.53 -36.17 12.81
CA ASN A 85 -29.43 -36.80 13.76
C ASN A 85 -29.86 -38.16 13.21
N VAL A 86 -30.07 -39.12 14.11
CA VAL A 86 -30.43 -40.49 13.77
C VAL A 86 -31.68 -40.92 14.54
N HIS A 87 -32.58 -41.60 13.85
CA HIS A 87 -33.75 -42.22 14.46
C HIS A 87 -33.39 -43.65 14.85
N VAL A 88 -33.27 -43.92 16.15
CA VAL A 88 -32.89 -45.23 16.67
C VAL A 88 -34.14 -46.01 17.09
N GLN A 89 -34.16 -47.30 16.77
CA GLN A 89 -35.24 -48.22 17.16
C GLN A 89 -35.59 -48.07 18.65
N ASN A 90 -36.89 -47.96 18.95
CA ASN A 90 -37.46 -47.83 20.30
C ASN A 90 -37.00 -46.59 21.10
N ILE A 91 -36.22 -45.69 20.51
CA ILE A 91 -35.75 -44.45 21.14
C ILE A 91 -36.35 -43.24 20.41
N GLY A 92 -36.39 -43.26 19.09
CA GLY A 92 -36.78 -42.11 18.28
C GLY A 92 -35.55 -41.33 17.78
N TRP A 93 -35.76 -40.09 17.34
CA TRP A 93 -34.67 -39.16 17.06
C TRP A 93 -33.88 -38.86 18.33
N LEU A 94 -32.55 -38.90 18.25
CA LEU A 94 -31.68 -38.68 19.43
C LEU A 94 -31.67 -37.22 19.90
N TYR A 95 -31.94 -36.29 18.99
CA TYR A 95 -31.96 -34.84 19.23
C TYR A 95 -33.26 -34.22 18.70
N ASP A 96 -33.54 -32.97 19.07
CA ASP A 96 -34.72 -32.25 18.56
C ASP A 96 -34.65 -32.15 17.03
N GLU A 97 -35.60 -32.78 16.36
CA GLU A 97 -35.66 -32.85 14.90
C GLU A 97 -35.82 -31.46 14.25
N ASN A 98 -36.36 -30.48 14.96
CA ASN A 98 -36.61 -29.14 14.43
C ASN A 98 -35.47 -28.15 14.73
N ASP A 99 -34.49 -28.53 15.54
CA ASP A 99 -33.34 -27.70 15.90
C ASP A 99 -32.01 -28.42 15.60
N PRO A 100 -31.43 -28.22 14.39
CA PRO A 100 -30.20 -28.88 13.99
C PRO A 100 -28.96 -28.48 14.79
N THR A 101 -29.01 -27.37 15.55
CA THR A 101 -27.89 -26.93 16.39
C THR A 101 -27.67 -27.86 17.59
N THR A 102 -28.66 -28.71 17.91
CA THR A 102 -28.59 -29.71 18.97
C THR A 102 -28.06 -31.08 18.51
N TRP A 103 -27.94 -31.29 17.19
CA TRP A 103 -27.57 -32.57 16.60
C TRP A 103 -26.08 -32.90 16.83
N ALA A 104 -25.73 -34.18 16.72
CA ALA A 104 -24.34 -34.64 16.79
C ALA A 104 -23.49 -33.92 15.73
N LYS A 105 -22.30 -33.44 16.11
CA LYS A 105 -21.42 -32.67 15.23
C LYS A 105 -20.12 -33.38 14.93
N ASN A 106 -19.58 -33.18 13.73
CA ASN A 106 -18.18 -33.45 13.33
C ASN A 106 -17.47 -34.55 14.13
N GLY A 107 -17.87 -35.80 13.93
CA GLY A 107 -17.23 -36.98 14.53
C GLY A 107 -17.82 -37.44 15.86
N ASP A 108 -18.85 -36.76 16.39
CA ASP A 108 -19.60 -37.21 17.56
C ASP A 108 -20.35 -38.52 17.28
N TYR A 109 -20.33 -39.48 18.20
CA TYR A 109 -21.00 -40.74 17.96
C TYR A 109 -22.53 -40.59 18.04
N ALA A 110 -23.25 -40.83 16.94
CA ALA A 110 -24.72 -40.85 16.92
C ALA A 110 -25.23 -42.29 16.72
N GLY A 111 -26.02 -42.78 17.69
CA GLY A 111 -26.58 -44.12 17.70
C GLY A 111 -26.43 -44.79 19.07
N THR A 112 -26.32 -46.12 19.09
CA THR A 112 -26.09 -46.87 20.33
C THR A 112 -24.98 -47.91 20.16
N ARG A 113 -24.15 -48.07 21.19
CA ARG A 113 -23.20 -49.17 21.30
C ARG A 113 -23.72 -50.22 22.28
N ALA A 114 -23.56 -51.50 21.96
CA ALA A 114 -23.87 -52.64 22.84
C ALA A 114 -25.33 -52.73 23.33
N LYS A 115 -26.26 -51.96 22.74
CA LYS A 115 -27.70 -52.05 23.03
C LYS A 115 -28.47 -52.85 21.97
N SER A 116 -27.79 -53.24 20.90
CA SER A 116 -28.35 -54.00 19.79
C SER A 116 -29.51 -53.29 19.07
N LEU A 117 -29.58 -51.96 19.12
CA LEU A 117 -30.64 -51.15 18.49
C LEU A 117 -30.15 -50.62 17.13
N ARG A 118 -31.01 -50.75 16.11
CA ARG A 118 -30.72 -50.27 14.74
C ARG A 118 -30.98 -48.77 14.58
N ILE A 119 -30.25 -48.15 13.66
CA ILE A 119 -30.66 -46.89 13.03
C ILE A 119 -31.72 -47.20 11.96
N GLU A 120 -32.83 -46.46 11.99
CA GLU A 120 -33.95 -46.59 11.04
C GLU A 120 -34.01 -45.43 10.05
N ALA A 121 -33.57 -44.23 10.47
CA ALA A 121 -33.46 -43.05 9.60
C ALA A 121 -32.34 -42.09 10.03
N ILE A 122 -31.92 -41.20 9.13
CA ILE A 122 -30.89 -40.18 9.33
C ILE A 122 -31.28 -38.87 8.62
N LYS A 123 -30.92 -37.73 9.24
CA LYS A 123 -30.91 -36.40 8.63
C LYS A 123 -29.54 -35.75 8.83
N ILE A 124 -29.05 -35.03 7.82
CA ILE A 124 -27.73 -34.39 7.87
C ILE A 124 -27.81 -32.98 7.29
N VAL A 125 -27.23 -32.00 7.96
CA VAL A 125 -27.13 -30.61 7.49
C VAL A 125 -25.70 -30.08 7.66
N LEU A 126 -25.37 -29.04 6.90
CA LEU A 126 -24.21 -28.19 7.15
C LEU A 126 -24.70 -26.88 7.77
N LEU A 127 -24.10 -26.47 8.88
CA LEU A 127 -24.37 -25.17 9.51
C LEU A 127 -23.15 -24.25 9.38
N ASP A 128 -23.37 -22.95 9.29
CA ASP A 128 -22.32 -21.93 9.38
C ASP A 128 -21.95 -21.61 10.85
N ALA A 129 -20.96 -20.73 11.05
CA ALA A 129 -20.49 -20.32 12.37
C ALA A 129 -21.56 -19.64 13.25
N THR A 130 -22.69 -19.22 12.66
CA THR A 130 -23.83 -18.62 13.39
C THR A 130 -24.92 -19.64 13.73
N GLY A 131 -24.75 -20.90 13.33
CA GLY A 131 -25.71 -21.98 13.55
C GLY A 131 -26.85 -22.02 12.52
N ASN A 132 -26.77 -21.22 11.44
CA ASN A 132 -27.72 -21.25 10.34
C ASN A 132 -27.29 -22.26 9.28
N LYS A 133 -28.22 -22.78 8.46
CA LYS A 133 -27.85 -23.69 7.36
C LYS A 133 -26.88 -23.00 6.40
N ALA A 134 -25.76 -23.65 6.10
CA ALA A 134 -24.75 -23.12 5.19
C ALA A 134 -25.37 -22.89 3.79
N THR A 135 -25.16 -21.71 3.22
CA THR A 135 -25.76 -21.29 1.94
C THR A 135 -24.83 -21.48 0.74
N SER A 136 -23.59 -21.90 0.96
CA SER A 136 -22.58 -22.05 -0.10
C SER A 136 -22.03 -23.47 -0.22
N TYR A 137 -22.51 -24.38 0.62
CA TYR A 137 -22.13 -25.79 0.65
C TYR A 137 -23.34 -26.63 1.02
N HIS A 138 -23.54 -27.75 0.32
CA HIS A 138 -24.67 -28.66 0.49
C HIS A 138 -24.17 -30.07 0.76
N ILE A 139 -24.76 -30.74 1.75
CA ILE A 139 -24.50 -32.16 2.01
C ILE A 139 -25.52 -33.01 1.26
N ARG A 140 -25.04 -33.99 0.50
CA ARG A 140 -25.85 -34.96 -0.25
C ARG A 140 -25.61 -36.38 0.28
N TYR A 141 -26.66 -37.17 0.39
CA TYR A 141 -26.57 -38.55 0.88
C TYR A 141 -27.56 -39.53 0.24
N GLN A 142 -27.13 -40.78 0.20
CA GLN A 142 -27.87 -41.96 -0.25
C GLN A 142 -27.66 -43.09 0.76
N GLY A 143 -28.62 -43.99 0.92
CA GLY A 143 -28.44 -45.14 1.80
C GLY A 143 -29.26 -46.34 1.42
N HIS A 144 -28.82 -47.51 1.87
CA HIS A 144 -29.53 -48.77 1.66
C HIS A 144 -30.39 -49.08 2.87
N VAL A 145 -31.69 -49.26 2.67
CA VAL A 145 -32.65 -49.57 3.72
C VAL A 145 -33.17 -50.99 3.50
N GLN A 146 -33.24 -51.76 4.58
CA GLN A 146 -33.75 -53.14 4.56
C GLN A 146 -35.08 -53.23 3.81
N ASP A 147 -35.18 -54.21 2.91
CA ASP A 147 -36.38 -54.57 2.15
C ASP A 147 -36.94 -53.45 1.24
N VAL A 148 -36.30 -52.28 1.20
CA VAL A 148 -36.65 -51.12 0.36
C VAL A 148 -35.59 -50.89 -0.72
N GLY A 149 -34.31 -51.11 -0.40
CA GLY A 149 -33.19 -50.90 -1.31
C GLY A 149 -32.51 -49.55 -1.11
N ASP A 150 -31.79 -49.09 -2.14
CA ASP A 150 -31.16 -47.77 -2.12
C ASP A 150 -32.22 -46.66 -2.17
N LEU A 151 -32.02 -45.62 -1.34
CA LEU A 151 -32.82 -44.42 -1.29
C LEU A 151 -31.94 -43.19 -1.57
N PRO A 152 -32.30 -42.33 -2.53
CA PRO A 152 -33.37 -42.54 -3.52
C PRO A 152 -33.14 -43.77 -4.42
N ALA A 153 -34.20 -44.37 -4.95
CA ALA A 153 -34.12 -45.57 -5.81
C ALA A 153 -33.36 -45.33 -7.13
N ASP A 154 -33.33 -44.08 -7.58
CA ASP A 154 -32.49 -43.63 -8.68
C ASP A 154 -31.10 -43.29 -8.15
N SER A 155 -30.08 -44.03 -8.58
CA SER A 155 -28.70 -43.89 -8.11
C SER A 155 -28.04 -42.55 -8.49
N GLN A 156 -28.65 -41.76 -9.38
CA GLN A 156 -28.22 -40.41 -9.74
C GLN A 156 -28.88 -39.33 -8.86
N LYS A 157 -29.92 -39.66 -8.10
CA LYS A 157 -30.59 -38.72 -7.18
C LYS A 157 -30.03 -38.83 -5.78
N TRP A 158 -29.96 -37.70 -5.11
CA TRP A 158 -29.48 -37.60 -3.73
C TRP A 158 -30.53 -36.92 -2.87
N LEU A 159 -30.60 -37.31 -1.60
CA LEU A 159 -31.25 -36.51 -0.56
C LEU A 159 -30.24 -35.48 -0.07
N ALA A 160 -30.70 -34.31 0.38
CA ALA A 160 -29.80 -33.24 0.79
C ALA A 160 -30.30 -32.47 2.02
N ASP A 161 -29.36 -31.82 2.71
CA ASP A 161 -29.59 -30.72 3.66
C ASP A 161 -30.80 -30.84 4.61
N GLY A 162 -30.88 -31.99 5.29
CA GLY A 162 -31.87 -32.28 6.33
C GLY A 162 -33.04 -33.14 5.87
N ASP A 163 -33.06 -33.54 4.59
CA ASP A 163 -34.00 -34.53 4.08
C ASP A 163 -33.87 -35.87 4.81
N GLN A 164 -34.98 -36.54 5.08
CA GLN A 164 -34.93 -37.83 5.78
C GLN A 164 -34.50 -38.97 4.84
N LEU A 165 -33.41 -39.66 5.19
CA LEU A 165 -32.99 -40.92 4.58
C LEU A 165 -33.33 -42.08 5.52
N GLY A 166 -34.16 -43.02 5.08
CA GLY A 166 -34.63 -44.14 5.91
C GLY A 166 -36.11 -44.03 6.30
N THR A 167 -36.56 -44.89 7.21
CA THR A 167 -37.96 -44.96 7.63
C THR A 167 -38.14 -44.64 9.11
N VAL A 168 -39.18 -43.88 9.43
CA VAL A 168 -39.64 -43.69 10.81
C VAL A 168 -40.92 -44.50 11.01
N GLY A 169 -40.94 -45.37 12.02
CA GLY A 169 -42.13 -46.16 12.39
C GLY A 169 -42.38 -47.44 11.58
N SER A 170 -41.68 -47.66 10.45
CA SER A 170 -41.80 -48.90 9.65
C SER A 170 -40.91 -50.05 10.12
N SER A 171 -40.08 -49.84 11.15
CA SER A 171 -39.17 -50.85 11.71
C SER A 171 -38.11 -51.40 10.76
N LEU A 172 -37.73 -50.65 9.71
CA LEU A 172 -36.70 -51.04 8.76
C LEU A 172 -35.34 -50.42 9.13
N ARG A 173 -34.26 -51.19 8.99
CA ARG A 173 -32.91 -50.74 9.34
C ARG A 173 -32.19 -50.06 8.18
N LEU A 174 -31.39 -49.05 8.48
CA LEU A 174 -30.36 -48.54 7.58
C LEU A 174 -29.18 -49.52 7.60
N GLU A 175 -28.79 -50.00 6.42
CA GLU A 175 -27.72 -50.99 6.25
C GLU A 175 -26.43 -50.38 5.68
N ALA A 176 -26.54 -49.35 4.85
CA ALA A 176 -25.40 -48.64 4.28
C ALA A 176 -25.68 -47.16 4.03
N LEU A 177 -24.66 -46.31 4.04
CA LEU A 177 -24.73 -44.87 3.81
C LEU A 177 -23.59 -44.40 2.90
N LYS A 178 -23.91 -43.54 1.93
CA LYS A 178 -23.02 -42.84 1.01
C LYS A 178 -23.27 -41.33 1.13
N LEU A 179 -22.22 -40.53 1.12
CA LEU A 179 -22.25 -39.10 1.44
C LEU A 179 -21.35 -38.32 0.49
N GLU A 180 -21.62 -37.05 0.25
CA GLU A 180 -20.69 -36.08 -0.38
C GLU A 180 -21.12 -34.65 -0.05
N ILE A 181 -20.18 -33.73 0.05
CA ILE A 181 -20.48 -32.29 0.16
C ILE A 181 -20.22 -31.64 -1.19
N VAL A 182 -21.14 -30.81 -1.69
CA VAL A 182 -20.95 -30.02 -2.91
C VAL A 182 -20.90 -28.54 -2.55
N LYS A 183 -20.06 -27.77 -3.24
CA LYS A 183 -19.96 -26.32 -3.08
C LYS A 183 -20.82 -25.60 -4.12
N ASP A 184 -21.58 -24.60 -3.71
CA ASP A 184 -22.30 -23.69 -4.60
C ASP A 184 -21.34 -22.69 -5.26
N ALA A 185 -21.62 -22.32 -6.51
CA ALA A 185 -20.94 -21.22 -7.17
C ALA A 185 -21.27 -19.90 -6.43
N SER A 186 -20.28 -19.34 -5.73
CA SER A 186 -20.44 -18.21 -4.79
C SER A 186 -20.92 -16.92 -5.47
N THR A 187 -21.85 -16.18 -4.83
CA THR A 187 -22.49 -14.94 -5.34
C THR A 187 -22.00 -13.63 -4.71
N VAL A 188 -20.97 -13.66 -3.86
CA VAL A 188 -20.20 -12.43 -3.57
C VAL A 188 -19.27 -12.22 -4.75
N THR A 189 -19.47 -11.14 -5.49
CA THR A 189 -18.66 -10.82 -6.66
C THR A 189 -17.26 -10.43 -6.23
N ASP A 190 -16.40 -11.45 -6.14
CA ASP A 190 -14.98 -11.27 -5.97
C ASP A 190 -14.41 -10.51 -7.18
N LEU A 191 -14.21 -9.20 -6.99
CA LEU A 191 -13.60 -8.33 -7.98
C LEU A 191 -12.07 -8.42 -7.96
N SER A 192 -11.45 -9.29 -7.14
CA SER A 192 -10.00 -9.36 -7.03
C SER A 192 -9.35 -9.74 -8.37
N ALA A 193 -9.93 -10.72 -9.08
CA ALA A 193 -9.49 -11.11 -10.42
C ALA A 193 -9.67 -9.95 -11.43
N TYR A 194 -10.84 -9.31 -11.43
CA TYR A 194 -11.13 -8.17 -12.32
C TYR A 194 -10.20 -6.98 -12.05
N SER A 195 -9.95 -6.65 -10.79
CA SER A 195 -9.09 -5.55 -10.36
C SER A 195 -7.62 -5.83 -10.66
N ALA A 196 -7.18 -7.09 -10.53
CA ALA A 196 -5.85 -7.51 -10.92
C ALA A 196 -5.64 -7.40 -12.44
N LEU A 197 -6.66 -7.74 -13.24
CA LEU A 197 -6.65 -7.62 -14.70
C LEU A 197 -6.60 -6.16 -15.17
N LEU A 198 -7.37 -5.26 -14.55
CA LEU A 198 -7.30 -3.82 -14.86
C LEU A 198 -5.89 -3.27 -14.56
N LYS A 199 -5.30 -3.66 -13.43
CA LYS A 199 -3.93 -3.29 -13.08
C LYS A 199 -2.89 -3.90 -14.04
N GLN A 200 -3.16 -5.09 -14.57
CA GLN A 200 -2.34 -5.70 -15.61
C GLN A 200 -2.43 -4.91 -16.92
N THR A 201 -3.63 -4.49 -17.34
CA THR A 201 -3.83 -3.67 -18.55
C THR A 201 -3.22 -2.28 -18.44
N ASP A 202 -3.26 -1.66 -17.25
CA ASP A 202 -2.59 -0.37 -16.97
C ASP A 202 -1.06 -0.46 -17.12
N GLY A 203 -0.50 -1.67 -17.02
CA GLY A 203 0.92 -1.95 -17.24
C GLY A 203 1.29 -2.25 -18.70
N LEU A 204 0.35 -2.23 -19.65
CA LEU A 204 0.59 -2.50 -21.07
C LEU A 204 0.72 -1.18 -21.85
N SER A 205 1.63 -1.14 -22.82
CA SER A 205 1.83 0.02 -23.70
C SER A 205 1.23 -0.22 -25.08
N GLU A 206 0.45 0.73 -25.61
CA GLU A 206 -0.09 0.67 -26.97
C GLU A 206 0.99 0.43 -28.03
N SER A 207 2.20 0.94 -27.79
CA SER A 207 3.37 0.78 -28.68
C SER A 207 3.91 -0.64 -28.79
N ASP A 208 3.48 -1.55 -27.91
CA ASP A 208 4.04 -2.90 -27.80
C ASP A 208 3.15 -3.96 -28.48
N TYR A 209 2.02 -3.56 -29.09
CA TYR A 209 0.98 -4.44 -29.61
C TYR A 209 0.41 -3.95 -30.95
N THR A 210 -0.13 -4.86 -31.78
CA THR A 210 -0.74 -4.45 -33.07
C THR A 210 -1.97 -3.56 -32.86
N LYS A 211 -2.16 -2.58 -33.75
CA LYS A 211 -3.27 -1.62 -33.63
C LYS A 211 -4.64 -2.29 -33.57
N ALA A 212 -4.83 -3.37 -34.33
CA ALA A 212 -6.07 -4.14 -34.34
C ALA A 212 -6.32 -4.86 -33.01
N SER A 213 -5.30 -5.53 -32.44
CA SER A 213 -5.43 -6.23 -31.15
C SER A 213 -5.58 -5.26 -29.98
N TRP A 214 -4.92 -4.10 -30.03
CA TRP A 214 -5.06 -3.03 -29.05
C TRP A 214 -6.46 -2.40 -29.05
N VAL A 215 -6.99 -2.07 -30.24
CA VAL A 215 -8.37 -1.57 -30.38
C VAL A 215 -9.40 -2.61 -29.90
N ASN A 216 -9.13 -3.91 -30.13
CA ASN A 216 -9.95 -4.99 -29.60
C ASN A 216 -9.94 -5.01 -28.06
N LEU A 217 -8.77 -4.91 -27.41
CA LEU A 217 -8.68 -4.79 -25.95
C LEU A 217 -9.46 -3.57 -25.43
N GLN A 218 -9.28 -2.39 -26.03
CA GLN A 218 -9.98 -1.17 -25.64
C GLN A 218 -11.50 -1.31 -25.76
N THR A 219 -11.95 -1.94 -26.83
CA THR A 219 -13.38 -2.22 -27.07
C THR A 219 -13.93 -3.18 -26.01
N VAL A 220 -13.19 -4.24 -25.69
CA VAL A 220 -13.60 -5.22 -24.67
C VAL A 220 -13.63 -4.60 -23.27
N LEU A 221 -12.63 -3.80 -22.89
CA LEU A 221 -12.59 -3.08 -21.62
C LEU A 221 -13.77 -2.12 -21.47
N THR A 222 -14.12 -1.39 -22.53
CA THR A 222 -15.24 -0.43 -22.52
C THR A 222 -16.59 -1.14 -22.40
N ASN A 223 -16.72 -2.32 -23.00
CA ASN A 223 -17.99 -3.08 -23.01
C ASN A 223 -18.18 -3.98 -21.78
N HIS A 224 -17.14 -4.22 -20.97
CA HIS A 224 -17.16 -5.14 -19.81
C HIS A 224 -16.74 -4.43 -18.51
N VAL A 225 -17.30 -3.24 -18.27
CA VAL A 225 -17.15 -2.53 -16.99
C VAL A 225 -18.02 -3.22 -15.93
N VAL A 226 -17.39 -3.67 -14.84
CA VAL A 226 -18.12 -4.27 -13.70
C VAL A 226 -17.94 -3.48 -12.41
N THR A 227 -18.98 -3.47 -11.57
CA THR A 227 -18.99 -2.89 -10.23
C THR A 227 -19.41 -3.92 -9.20
N ASP A 228 -19.44 -3.53 -7.93
CA ASP A 228 -20.00 -4.26 -6.78
C ASP A 228 -21.49 -4.68 -6.94
N LYS A 229 -22.14 -4.30 -8.04
CA LYS A 229 -23.54 -4.62 -8.36
C LYS A 229 -23.70 -5.70 -9.43
N ASN A 230 -22.61 -6.11 -10.09
CA ASN A 230 -22.64 -7.18 -11.09
C ASN A 230 -22.70 -8.56 -10.43
N THR A 231 -23.26 -9.55 -11.13
CA THR A 231 -23.33 -10.94 -10.66
C THR A 231 -21.99 -11.66 -10.82
N ALA A 232 -21.79 -12.78 -10.12
CA ALA A 232 -20.56 -13.56 -10.22
C ALA A 232 -20.31 -14.07 -11.64
N GLU A 233 -21.36 -14.43 -12.39
CA GLU A 233 -21.25 -14.77 -13.82
C GLU A 233 -20.93 -13.57 -14.71
N GLU A 234 -21.43 -12.37 -14.41
CA GLU A 234 -21.10 -11.16 -15.16
C GLU A 234 -19.64 -10.74 -14.92
N VAL A 235 -19.16 -10.85 -13.69
CA VAL A 235 -17.75 -10.61 -13.34
C VAL A 235 -16.86 -11.69 -13.93
N ALA A 236 -17.22 -12.97 -13.82
CA ALA A 236 -16.49 -14.06 -14.47
C ALA A 236 -16.51 -13.92 -16.00
N GLY A 237 -17.62 -13.45 -16.56
CA GLY A 237 -17.77 -13.15 -17.99
C GLY A 237 -16.88 -12.00 -18.43
N ALA A 238 -16.83 -10.91 -17.64
CA ALA A 238 -15.96 -9.76 -17.88
C ALA A 238 -14.47 -10.14 -17.73
N VAL A 239 -14.12 -10.85 -16.66
CA VAL A 239 -12.77 -11.40 -16.42
C VAL A 239 -12.35 -12.28 -17.59
N LYS A 240 -13.18 -13.24 -18.00
CA LYS A 240 -12.89 -14.12 -19.14
C LYS A 240 -12.79 -13.38 -20.46
N ALA A 241 -13.64 -12.38 -20.71
CA ALA A 241 -13.60 -11.58 -21.93
C ALA A 241 -12.33 -10.71 -21.99
N ILE A 242 -11.96 -10.07 -20.87
CA ILE A 242 -10.76 -9.23 -20.76
C ILE A 242 -9.50 -10.11 -20.80
N GLU A 243 -9.46 -11.24 -20.11
CA GLU A 243 -8.38 -12.23 -20.21
C GLU A 243 -8.22 -12.74 -21.64
N ALA A 244 -9.32 -13.07 -22.32
CA ALA A 244 -9.28 -13.49 -23.72
C ALA A 244 -8.77 -12.36 -24.62
N ALA A 245 -9.18 -11.11 -24.39
CA ALA A 245 -8.68 -9.96 -25.13
C ALA A 245 -7.18 -9.71 -24.86
N ILE A 246 -6.72 -9.88 -23.62
CA ILE A 246 -5.30 -9.81 -23.24
C ILE A 246 -4.49 -10.97 -23.84
N GLN A 247 -5.05 -12.18 -23.93
CA GLN A 247 -4.42 -13.32 -24.60
C GLN A 247 -4.41 -13.17 -26.13
N GLN A 248 -5.37 -12.42 -26.67
CA GLN A 248 -5.44 -12.03 -28.07
C GLN A 248 -4.65 -10.74 -28.36
N LEU A 249 -4.08 -10.10 -27.34
CA LEU A 249 -3.13 -9.03 -27.57
C LEU A 249 -1.92 -9.60 -28.29
N GLU A 250 -1.76 -9.15 -29.51
CA GLU A 250 -0.66 -9.55 -30.36
C GLU A 250 0.52 -8.65 -30.01
N LYS A 251 1.35 -9.11 -29.06
CA LYS A 251 2.65 -8.46 -28.78
C LYS A 251 3.34 -8.27 -30.12
N LEU A 252 3.98 -7.13 -30.32
CA LEU A 252 4.97 -6.95 -31.37
C LEU A 252 6.14 -7.90 -31.09
N SER A 253 5.96 -9.19 -31.42
CA SER A 253 6.89 -10.30 -31.25
C SER A 253 6.39 -11.54 -32.01
N THR A 254 6.23 -11.41 -33.32
CA THR A 254 7.00 -12.17 -34.32
C THR A 254 6.81 -11.40 -35.60
N THR A 255 7.67 -10.43 -35.83
CA THR A 255 7.85 -9.90 -37.17
C THR A 255 8.03 -11.07 -38.15
N THR A 256 7.45 -11.00 -39.35
CA THR A 256 7.83 -11.97 -40.38
C THR A 256 9.28 -11.66 -40.73
N VAL A 257 10.20 -12.49 -40.24
CA VAL A 257 11.63 -12.30 -40.50
C VAL A 257 12.02 -13.10 -41.74
N HIS A 258 12.43 -12.38 -42.77
CA HIS A 258 13.07 -12.98 -43.94
C HIS A 258 14.59 -12.97 -43.73
N ASP A 259 15.08 -14.05 -43.13
CA ASP A 259 16.48 -14.28 -42.75
C ASP A 259 17.29 -15.08 -43.79
N LYS A 260 16.69 -15.35 -44.96
CA LYS A 260 17.33 -16.04 -46.08
C LYS A 260 16.98 -15.36 -47.40
N ALA A 261 17.92 -15.36 -48.34
CA ALA A 261 17.67 -14.92 -49.70
C ALA A 261 16.51 -15.70 -50.34
N GLY A 262 15.64 -15.02 -51.08
CA GLY A 262 14.47 -15.66 -51.69
C GLY A 262 13.37 -14.68 -52.08
N THR A 263 12.38 -15.19 -52.81
CA THR A 263 11.19 -14.43 -53.20
C THR A 263 10.01 -14.84 -52.33
N TYR A 264 9.34 -13.85 -51.73
CA TYR A 264 8.24 -14.03 -50.79
C TYR A 264 7.00 -13.27 -51.26
N GLY A 265 5.84 -13.91 -51.17
CA GLY A 265 4.56 -13.44 -51.71
C GLY A 265 4.22 -14.04 -53.08
N PRO A 266 2.96 -13.91 -53.52
CA PRO A 266 2.45 -14.66 -54.67
C PRO A 266 2.95 -14.12 -56.01
N THR A 267 3.02 -14.98 -57.03
CA THR A 267 3.37 -14.59 -58.41
C THR A 267 2.27 -13.78 -59.11
N SER A 268 1.03 -13.86 -58.65
CA SER A 268 -0.10 -13.05 -59.11
C SER A 268 -1.16 -12.93 -58.01
N GLY A 269 -1.97 -11.85 -58.03
CA GLY A 269 -2.88 -11.53 -56.93
C GLY A 269 -2.17 -10.73 -55.83
N SER A 270 -2.73 -10.68 -54.63
CA SER A 270 -2.06 -10.07 -53.47
C SER A 270 -2.36 -10.86 -52.20
N GLU A 271 -1.37 -10.94 -51.32
CA GLU A 271 -1.45 -11.61 -50.03
C GLU A 271 -1.19 -10.58 -48.92
N THR A 272 -2.00 -10.61 -47.86
CA THR A 272 -1.88 -9.70 -46.73
C THR A 272 -1.10 -10.35 -45.60
N ILE A 273 -0.04 -9.68 -45.16
CA ILE A 273 0.67 -9.94 -43.90
C ILE A 273 0.18 -8.89 -42.90
N SER A 274 -0.62 -9.29 -41.92
CA SER A 274 -1.30 -8.36 -41.01
C SER A 274 -0.43 -7.83 -39.86
N GLN A 275 0.88 -7.80 -40.05
CA GLN A 275 1.90 -7.58 -39.02
C GLN A 275 3.16 -6.98 -39.64
N ASP A 276 4.10 -6.52 -38.80
CA ASP A 276 5.40 -6.03 -39.26
C ASP A 276 6.20 -7.13 -39.98
N VAL A 277 7.05 -6.69 -40.90
CA VAL A 277 8.00 -7.54 -41.65
C VAL A 277 9.41 -7.00 -41.46
N ILE A 278 10.38 -7.87 -41.18
CA ILE A 278 11.81 -7.52 -41.06
C ILE A 278 12.57 -8.36 -42.08
N ILE A 279 13.47 -7.72 -42.80
CA ILE A 279 14.41 -8.38 -43.69
C ILE A 279 15.78 -8.32 -43.03
N THR A 280 16.36 -9.47 -42.70
CA THR A 280 17.70 -9.57 -42.08
C THR A 280 18.75 -10.21 -43.01
N ALA A 281 18.35 -10.67 -44.21
CA ALA A 281 19.26 -11.26 -45.18
C ALA A 281 19.28 -10.52 -46.52
N THR A 282 20.44 -10.55 -47.16
CA THR A 282 20.63 -10.11 -48.56
C THR A 282 19.90 -11.02 -49.55
N GLY A 283 19.52 -10.49 -50.70
CA GLY A 283 18.86 -11.22 -51.79
C GLY A 283 17.37 -11.50 -51.55
N VAL A 284 16.71 -10.76 -50.65
CA VAL A 284 15.28 -10.91 -50.37
C VAL A 284 14.45 -10.08 -51.35
N THR A 285 13.47 -10.72 -51.97
CA THR A 285 12.45 -10.07 -52.80
C THR A 285 11.07 -10.25 -52.17
N LEU A 286 10.42 -9.16 -51.76
CA LEU A 286 9.01 -9.17 -51.40
C LEU A 286 8.18 -8.81 -52.63
N GLN A 287 7.16 -9.59 -52.96
CA GLN A 287 6.32 -9.32 -54.12
C GLN A 287 4.82 -9.49 -53.88
N ASN A 288 4.03 -8.54 -54.38
CA ASN A 288 2.57 -8.56 -54.32
C ASN A 288 1.99 -8.70 -52.90
N LEU A 289 2.69 -8.18 -51.88
CA LEU A 289 2.28 -8.24 -50.49
C LEU A 289 1.59 -6.96 -50.02
N ILE A 290 0.58 -7.09 -49.16
CA ILE A 290 0.04 -5.99 -48.35
C ILE A 290 0.50 -6.23 -46.91
N ILE A 291 1.40 -5.39 -46.43
CA ILE A 291 1.89 -5.39 -45.06
C ILE A 291 1.05 -4.39 -44.27
N ASP A 292 0.19 -4.90 -43.40
CA ASP A 292 -0.61 -4.08 -42.49
C ASP A 292 0.16 -3.79 -41.18
N GLY A 293 1.32 -3.17 -41.34
CA GLY A 293 2.31 -2.90 -40.30
C GLY A 293 3.51 -2.14 -40.87
N ASP A 294 4.59 -2.05 -40.10
CA ASP A 294 5.87 -1.51 -40.55
C ASP A 294 6.68 -2.55 -41.34
N LEU A 295 7.43 -2.09 -42.35
CA LEU A 295 8.44 -2.91 -43.03
C LEU A 295 9.82 -2.40 -42.67
N ILE A 296 10.67 -3.27 -42.12
CA ILE A 296 12.00 -2.91 -41.63
C ILE A 296 13.05 -3.67 -42.44
N ILE A 297 13.98 -2.93 -43.04
CA ILE A 297 15.20 -3.48 -43.62
C ILE A 297 16.29 -3.34 -42.58
N ASP A 298 16.66 -4.43 -41.94
CA ASP A 298 17.51 -4.46 -40.76
C ASP A 298 18.98 -4.20 -41.10
N GLU A 299 19.75 -3.75 -40.11
CA GLU A 299 21.20 -3.54 -40.22
C GLU A 299 21.95 -4.83 -40.61
N ALA A 300 21.42 -6.00 -40.27
CA ALA A 300 22.00 -7.30 -40.61
C ALA A 300 22.08 -7.56 -42.13
N VAL A 301 21.31 -6.85 -42.95
CA VAL A 301 21.41 -6.92 -44.42
C VAL A 301 22.77 -6.39 -44.92
N GLY A 302 23.40 -5.47 -44.18
CA GLY A 302 24.68 -4.84 -44.55
C GLY A 302 24.62 -4.18 -45.93
N ASP A 303 25.64 -4.38 -46.77
CA ASP A 303 25.70 -3.85 -48.15
C ASP A 303 24.78 -4.60 -49.16
N GLY A 304 24.01 -5.61 -48.73
CA GLY A 304 23.28 -6.54 -49.59
C GLY A 304 21.94 -6.05 -50.19
N ASP A 305 21.43 -6.70 -51.25
CA ASP A 305 20.26 -6.24 -52.01
C ASP A 305 18.90 -6.72 -51.45
N VAL A 306 17.90 -5.83 -51.50
CA VAL A 306 16.48 -6.08 -51.18
C VAL A 306 15.60 -5.48 -52.29
N THR A 307 14.65 -6.28 -52.77
CA THR A 307 13.68 -5.85 -53.81
C THR A 307 12.26 -5.88 -53.27
N LEU A 308 11.52 -4.78 -53.42
CA LEU A 308 10.11 -4.64 -53.08
C LEU A 308 9.29 -4.43 -54.36
N ASN A 309 8.60 -5.46 -54.83
CA ASN A 309 7.87 -5.46 -56.10
C ASN A 309 6.34 -5.46 -55.85
N ASN A 310 5.68 -4.33 -56.10
CA ASN A 310 4.25 -4.16 -55.88
C ASN A 310 3.80 -4.47 -54.43
N VAL A 311 4.55 -3.95 -53.45
CA VAL A 311 4.25 -4.11 -52.02
C VAL A 311 3.50 -2.89 -51.49
N THR A 312 2.47 -3.10 -50.69
CA THR A 312 1.77 -2.04 -49.95
C THR A 312 2.15 -2.12 -48.48
N VAL A 313 2.62 -1.04 -47.89
CA VAL A 313 2.92 -0.93 -46.44
C VAL A 313 2.01 0.14 -45.85
N THR A 314 1.14 -0.24 -44.92
CA THR A 314 0.21 0.70 -44.27
C THR A 314 0.92 1.52 -43.17
N GLY A 315 1.98 0.99 -42.56
CA GLY A 315 2.90 1.67 -41.64
C GLY A 315 4.07 2.38 -42.33
N GLU A 316 5.22 2.46 -41.64
CA GLU A 316 6.47 3.03 -42.15
C GLU A 316 7.36 1.95 -42.81
N LEU A 317 8.03 2.31 -43.91
CA LEU A 317 9.21 1.56 -44.40
C LEU A 317 10.46 2.13 -43.73
N ARG A 318 11.07 1.38 -42.82
CA ARG A 318 12.33 1.74 -42.13
C ARG A 318 13.52 1.08 -42.79
N VAL A 319 14.54 1.86 -43.13
CA VAL A 319 15.74 1.38 -43.83
C VAL A 319 16.97 1.62 -42.96
N ARG A 320 17.57 0.53 -42.46
CA ARG A 320 18.78 0.50 -41.61
C ARG A 320 19.92 -0.31 -42.23
N GLY A 321 19.70 -0.89 -43.41
CA GLY A 321 20.66 -1.69 -44.15
C GLY A 321 20.34 -1.68 -45.64
N GLY A 322 21.12 -2.43 -46.40
CA GLY A 322 21.05 -2.56 -47.85
C GLY A 322 21.84 -1.50 -48.60
N GLY A 323 23.09 -1.29 -48.18
CA GLY A 323 24.06 -0.25 -48.56
C GLY A 323 23.93 0.48 -49.91
N LYS A 324 25.06 0.68 -50.60
CA LYS A 324 25.13 1.65 -51.72
C LYS A 324 24.45 1.22 -53.01
N ASN A 325 23.90 0.01 -53.11
CA ASN A 325 23.33 -0.53 -54.35
C ASN A 325 21.88 -1.02 -54.23
N SER A 326 21.27 -0.99 -53.04
CA SER A 326 20.67 -2.24 -52.63
C SER A 326 19.17 -2.23 -52.30
N ILE A 327 18.47 -1.09 -52.23
CA ILE A 327 17.00 -1.10 -52.05
C ILE A 327 16.26 -0.74 -53.34
N HIS A 328 15.61 -1.73 -53.97
CA HIS A 328 14.87 -1.57 -55.22
C HIS A 328 13.37 -1.66 -54.98
N ILE A 329 12.64 -0.56 -55.18
CA ILE A 329 11.19 -0.46 -55.04
C ILE A 329 10.57 -0.31 -56.42
N SER A 330 9.73 -1.26 -56.82
CA SER A 330 9.05 -1.30 -58.11
C SER A 330 7.54 -1.37 -57.91
N GLY A 331 6.86 -0.22 -57.95
CA GLY A 331 5.42 -0.11 -57.67
C GLY A 331 5.05 -0.33 -56.19
N GLY A 332 3.75 -0.28 -55.88
CA GLY A 332 3.23 -0.41 -54.52
C GLY A 332 2.75 0.90 -53.90
N LYS A 333 2.49 0.90 -52.58
CA LYS A 333 2.02 2.06 -51.82
C LYS A 333 2.71 2.11 -50.46
N TYR A 334 3.27 3.28 -50.12
CA TYR A 334 4.04 3.47 -48.90
C TYR A 334 3.67 4.83 -48.30
N ALA A 335 3.36 4.87 -47.00
CA ALA A 335 3.04 6.13 -46.33
C ALA A 335 4.28 7.03 -46.20
N LYS A 336 5.42 6.44 -45.83
CA LYS A 336 6.71 7.12 -45.62
C LYS A 336 7.85 6.12 -45.66
N ILE A 337 8.99 6.54 -46.21
CA ILE A 337 10.27 5.85 -46.10
C ILE A 337 11.15 6.61 -45.10
N LEU A 338 11.48 5.98 -43.98
CA LEU A 338 12.38 6.50 -42.97
C LEU A 338 13.74 5.83 -43.12
N VAL A 339 14.76 6.60 -43.49
CA VAL A 339 16.14 6.14 -43.55
C VAL A 339 16.84 6.51 -42.25
N GLU A 340 17.39 5.50 -41.58
CA GLU A 340 18.18 5.63 -40.34
C GLU A 340 19.65 5.29 -40.63
N GLN A 341 20.52 5.41 -39.62
CA GLN A 341 21.95 5.17 -39.81
C GLN A 341 22.22 3.71 -40.19
N ALA A 342 22.86 3.49 -41.34
CA ALA A 342 23.30 2.18 -41.80
C ALA A 342 24.75 1.89 -41.32
N PRO A 343 25.10 0.64 -40.98
CA PRO A 343 26.45 0.29 -40.52
C PRO A 343 27.57 0.60 -41.52
N ASP A 344 27.27 0.63 -42.81
CA ASP A 344 28.20 0.84 -43.93
C ASP A 344 28.32 2.32 -44.38
N GLY A 345 27.49 3.21 -43.83
CA GLY A 345 27.50 4.65 -44.08
C GLY A 345 27.02 5.07 -45.48
N GLY A 346 26.26 4.23 -46.19
CA GLY A 346 25.45 4.75 -47.31
C GLY A 346 24.36 3.83 -47.82
N VAL A 347 23.14 4.35 -48.00
CA VAL A 347 21.96 3.64 -48.52
C VAL A 347 21.55 4.15 -49.91
N ARG A 348 21.23 3.26 -50.86
CA ARG A 348 20.64 3.60 -52.17
C ARG A 348 19.21 3.11 -52.30
N ILE A 349 18.31 4.03 -52.66
CA ILE A 349 16.89 3.76 -52.90
C ILE A 349 16.56 4.02 -54.37
N VAL A 350 16.12 2.97 -55.08
CA VAL A 350 15.65 3.03 -56.46
C VAL A 350 14.13 2.85 -56.46
N ALA A 351 13.38 3.91 -56.73
CA ALA A 351 11.92 3.94 -56.67
C ALA A 351 11.31 4.10 -58.07
N THR A 352 10.98 2.99 -58.72
CA THR A 352 10.36 2.97 -60.06
C THR A 352 8.86 2.65 -59.97
N GLY A 353 8.04 3.26 -60.84
CA GLY A 353 6.60 2.98 -60.89
C GLY A 353 5.77 3.43 -59.68
N LEU A 354 6.29 4.35 -58.86
CA LEU A 354 5.57 5.01 -57.75
C LEU A 354 5.08 6.41 -58.14
N ASP A 355 3.92 6.82 -57.64
CA ASP A 355 3.41 8.21 -57.77
C ASP A 355 3.92 9.11 -56.62
N GLY A 356 5.23 9.12 -56.41
CA GLY A 356 5.89 9.92 -55.39
C GLY A 356 5.66 9.45 -53.95
N VAL A 357 6.74 9.11 -53.25
CA VAL A 357 6.72 8.73 -51.83
C VAL A 357 7.49 9.76 -50.97
N PRO A 358 7.04 10.08 -49.74
CA PRO A 358 7.85 10.84 -48.79
C PRO A 358 9.04 10.02 -48.28
N VAL A 359 10.25 10.56 -48.39
CA VAL A 359 11.48 10.02 -47.81
C VAL A 359 11.97 10.96 -46.72
N VAL A 360 12.35 10.43 -45.57
CA VAL A 360 12.93 11.20 -44.46
C VAL A 360 14.24 10.54 -44.03
N LEU A 361 15.33 11.29 -44.08
CA LEU A 361 16.60 10.91 -43.45
C LEU A 361 16.58 11.38 -42.00
N SER A 362 16.60 10.41 -41.08
CA SER A 362 16.51 10.61 -39.63
C SER A 362 17.66 11.47 -39.10
N GLU A 363 17.41 12.28 -38.07
CA GLU A 363 18.42 13.14 -37.42
C GLU A 363 19.64 12.36 -36.88
N ASN A 364 19.45 11.08 -36.56
CA ASN A 364 20.49 10.20 -36.04
C ASN A 364 21.41 9.62 -37.13
N ALA A 365 21.11 9.84 -38.41
CA ALA A 365 21.88 9.33 -39.54
C ALA A 365 23.06 10.27 -39.92
N ALA A 366 23.83 10.71 -38.92
CA ALA A 366 24.91 11.66 -39.13
C ALA A 366 26.00 11.07 -40.05
N GLY A 367 26.41 11.81 -41.08
CA GLY A 367 27.42 11.36 -42.06
C GLY A 367 26.91 10.35 -43.10
N GLU A 368 25.62 10.00 -43.08
CA GLU A 368 25.02 8.99 -43.96
C GLU A 368 24.99 9.45 -45.43
N THR A 369 25.32 8.55 -46.36
CA THR A 369 25.19 8.82 -47.80
C THR A 369 23.88 8.27 -48.35
N LEU A 370 22.92 9.12 -48.69
CA LEU A 370 21.64 8.71 -49.30
C LEU A 370 21.68 8.91 -50.82
N ILE A 371 21.57 7.83 -51.60
CA ILE A 371 21.50 7.87 -53.07
C ILE A 371 20.07 7.58 -53.53
N LEU A 372 19.48 8.47 -54.32
CA LEU A 372 18.09 8.36 -54.80
C LEU A 372 18.03 8.20 -56.32
N GLU A 373 17.21 7.27 -56.79
CA GLU A 373 16.79 7.13 -58.19
C GLU A 373 15.26 7.02 -58.22
N GLY A 374 14.56 7.76 -59.09
CA GLY A 374 13.10 7.64 -59.26
C GLY A 374 12.27 8.87 -58.84
N SER A 375 10.97 8.66 -58.57
CA SER A 375 10.01 9.74 -58.30
C SER A 375 9.61 9.82 -56.81
N PHE A 376 9.77 11.00 -56.21
CA PHE A 376 9.54 11.24 -54.79
C PHE A 376 8.63 12.46 -54.57
N ALA A 377 7.67 12.32 -53.64
CA ALA A 377 6.77 13.41 -53.28
C ALA A 377 7.48 14.43 -52.39
N SER A 378 8.27 13.96 -51.42
CA SER A 378 9.16 14.82 -50.65
C SER A 378 10.39 14.05 -50.22
N VAL A 379 11.51 14.73 -50.04
CA VAL A 379 12.72 14.22 -49.42
C VAL A 379 13.10 15.21 -48.33
N THR A 380 13.08 14.78 -47.07
CA THR A 380 13.42 15.61 -45.92
C THR A 380 14.70 15.11 -45.28
N ILE A 381 15.67 16.00 -45.08
CA ILE A 381 16.98 15.71 -44.52
C ILE A 381 17.09 16.35 -43.14
N ASN A 382 17.17 15.53 -42.09
CA ASN A 382 17.33 16.00 -40.71
C ASN A 382 18.74 15.74 -40.15
N ALA A 383 19.59 14.99 -40.85
CA ALA A 383 20.88 14.54 -40.33
C ALA A 383 22.04 15.51 -40.65
N PRO A 384 22.93 15.81 -39.67
CA PRO A 384 24.16 16.56 -39.93
C PRO A 384 25.17 15.74 -40.74
N ASP A 385 26.04 16.42 -41.48
CA ASP A 385 27.11 15.86 -42.31
C ASP A 385 26.64 14.85 -43.39
N ALA A 386 25.34 14.76 -43.65
CA ALA A 386 24.76 13.82 -44.60
C ALA A 386 25.11 14.16 -46.07
N VAL A 387 25.26 13.13 -46.90
CA VAL A 387 25.57 13.26 -48.32
C VAL A 387 24.42 12.73 -49.16
N ILE A 388 23.65 13.62 -49.78
CA ILE A 388 22.53 13.26 -50.65
C ILE A 388 23.04 13.25 -52.08
N LYS A 389 22.79 12.16 -52.80
CA LYS A 389 23.09 12.05 -54.23
C LYS A 389 21.84 11.61 -54.97
N THR A 390 21.70 12.06 -56.20
CA THR A 390 20.68 11.53 -57.11
C THR A 390 21.36 10.91 -58.31
N ASP A 391 20.81 9.79 -58.78
CA ASP A 391 21.36 9.02 -59.88
C ASP A 391 20.29 8.81 -60.96
N LYS A 392 20.73 8.70 -62.21
CA LYS A 392 19.88 8.56 -63.41
C LYS A 392 18.68 9.53 -63.39
N GLN A 393 17.51 9.08 -63.84
CA GLN A 393 16.29 9.88 -63.88
C GLN A 393 15.67 9.96 -62.48
N THR A 394 15.71 11.15 -61.87
CA THR A 394 15.15 11.40 -60.55
C THR A 394 14.25 12.64 -60.55
N SER A 395 13.07 12.56 -59.96
CA SER A 395 12.17 13.70 -59.78
C SER A 395 11.72 13.82 -58.34
N ILE A 396 12.04 14.94 -57.69
CA ILE A 396 11.66 15.22 -56.30
C ILE A 396 10.74 16.45 -56.33
N LYS A 397 9.50 16.33 -55.85
CA LYS A 397 8.61 17.50 -55.79
C LYS A 397 9.08 18.48 -54.71
N GLN A 398 9.31 18.02 -53.48
CA GLN A 398 9.86 18.87 -52.41
C GLN A 398 11.14 18.27 -51.81
N LEU A 399 12.25 19.02 -51.82
CA LEU A 399 13.47 18.66 -51.11
C LEU A 399 13.67 19.63 -49.94
N ASN A 400 13.60 19.14 -48.71
CA ASN A 400 13.67 19.93 -47.49
C ASN A 400 14.95 19.60 -46.73
N ILE A 401 15.83 20.57 -46.57
CA ILE A 401 16.98 20.49 -45.68
C ILE A 401 16.60 21.20 -44.37
N ALA A 402 16.42 20.42 -43.31
CA ALA A 402 16.00 20.91 -42.01
C ALA A 402 17.14 21.66 -41.28
N PRO A 403 16.84 22.49 -40.26
CA PRO A 403 17.85 23.25 -39.51
C PRO A 403 18.96 22.39 -38.89
N GLU A 404 18.64 21.14 -38.58
CA GLU A 404 19.54 20.21 -37.89
C GLU A 404 20.56 19.57 -38.85
N ALA A 405 20.33 19.64 -40.17
CA ALA A 405 21.15 19.01 -41.21
C ALA A 405 22.39 19.84 -41.61
N LYS A 406 23.17 20.26 -40.62
CA LYS A 406 24.37 21.10 -40.79
C LYS A 406 25.44 20.37 -41.62
N ASN A 407 26.15 21.11 -42.48
CA ASN A 407 27.20 20.58 -43.38
C ASN A 407 26.72 19.49 -44.34
N SER A 408 25.41 19.36 -44.56
CA SER A 408 24.89 18.43 -45.56
C SER A 408 25.36 18.82 -46.96
N THR A 409 25.60 17.82 -47.81
CA THR A 409 25.91 18.03 -49.23
C THR A 409 24.83 17.39 -50.07
N VAL A 410 24.40 18.08 -51.12
CA VAL A 410 23.41 17.59 -52.07
C VAL A 410 24.04 17.58 -53.45
N ASN A 411 24.06 16.44 -54.12
CA ASN A 411 24.57 16.29 -55.48
C ASN A 411 23.42 15.85 -56.41
N LEU A 412 23.02 16.76 -57.28
CA LEU A 412 21.93 16.56 -58.22
C LEU A 412 22.47 16.09 -59.57
N GLY A 413 22.24 14.83 -59.91
CA GLY A 413 22.59 14.26 -61.20
C GLY A 413 21.95 15.04 -62.36
N SER A 414 22.53 14.93 -63.56
CA SER A 414 22.14 15.75 -64.73
C SER A 414 20.69 15.57 -65.18
N GLN A 415 20.10 14.42 -64.89
CA GLN A 415 18.72 14.07 -65.21
C GLN A 415 17.76 14.27 -64.02
N THR A 416 18.24 14.85 -62.91
CA THR A 416 17.44 15.12 -61.73
C THR A 416 16.66 16.42 -61.87
N THR A 417 15.39 16.40 -61.46
CA THR A 417 14.56 17.60 -61.31
C THR A 417 14.04 17.70 -59.89
N VAL A 418 14.30 18.81 -59.21
CA VAL A 418 13.72 19.18 -57.92
C VAL A 418 12.74 20.33 -58.16
N THR A 419 11.46 20.19 -57.79
CA THR A 419 10.46 21.25 -58.05
C THR A 419 10.61 22.39 -57.06
N ASP A 420 10.55 22.09 -55.76
CA ASP A 420 10.76 23.02 -54.65
C ASP A 420 11.89 22.51 -53.76
N LEU A 421 12.86 23.37 -53.47
CA LEU A 421 13.97 23.13 -52.55
C LEU A 421 13.88 24.11 -51.38
N SER A 422 13.76 23.63 -50.14
CA SER A 422 13.85 24.43 -48.92
C SER A 422 15.18 24.16 -48.22
N VAL A 423 15.98 25.18 -47.96
CA VAL A 423 17.30 25.06 -47.32
C VAL A 423 17.35 25.86 -46.03
N GLN A 424 17.31 25.19 -44.87
CA GLN A 424 17.33 25.82 -43.55
C GLN A 424 18.64 25.58 -42.77
N ALA A 425 19.60 24.85 -43.34
CA ALA A 425 20.94 24.63 -42.80
C ALA A 425 22.04 24.95 -43.84
N PRO A 426 23.31 25.14 -43.43
CA PRO A 426 24.43 25.31 -44.35
C PRO A 426 24.60 24.08 -45.25
N THR A 427 24.46 24.27 -46.57
CA THR A 427 24.40 23.17 -47.54
C THR A 427 25.03 23.56 -48.88
N ASN A 428 25.83 22.66 -49.45
CA ASN A 428 26.35 22.77 -50.80
C ASN A 428 25.52 21.93 -51.76
N VAL A 429 24.84 22.59 -52.71
CA VAL A 429 24.07 21.96 -53.78
C VAL A 429 24.91 21.91 -55.06
N THR A 430 25.37 20.73 -55.41
CA THR A 430 26.30 20.44 -56.52
C THR A 430 25.61 19.63 -57.61
N GLY A 431 26.26 19.47 -58.76
CA GLY A 431 25.74 18.74 -59.92
C GLY A 431 24.91 19.60 -60.87
N THR A 432 24.52 19.01 -62.01
CA THR A 432 23.90 19.70 -63.15
C THR A 432 22.39 19.51 -63.26
N GLY A 433 21.77 18.87 -62.27
CA GLY A 433 20.31 18.72 -62.14
C GLY A 433 19.58 20.07 -62.06
N THR A 434 18.28 20.06 -62.31
CA THR A 434 17.46 21.28 -62.35
C THR A 434 16.72 21.46 -61.04
N VAL A 435 16.84 22.64 -60.42
CA VAL A 435 16.01 23.07 -59.29
C VAL A 435 15.04 24.13 -59.80
N GLY A 436 13.73 23.90 -59.66
CA GLY A 436 12.68 24.84 -60.03
C GLY A 436 12.74 26.07 -59.14
N LYS A 437 12.26 25.95 -57.90
CA LYS A 437 12.27 27.03 -56.90
C LYS A 437 13.13 26.66 -55.69
N ALA A 438 13.97 27.57 -55.22
CA ALA A 438 14.74 27.41 -53.98
C ALA A 438 14.38 28.47 -52.92
N ALA A 439 13.92 28.06 -51.75
CA ALA A 439 13.75 28.90 -50.57
C ALA A 439 14.94 28.72 -49.61
N ILE A 440 15.72 29.78 -49.41
CA ILE A 440 17.01 29.76 -48.70
C ILE A 440 16.87 30.56 -47.40
N ALA A 441 17.02 29.89 -46.26
CA ALA A 441 16.88 30.46 -44.92
C ALA A 441 18.11 30.20 -44.03
N SER A 442 19.28 29.91 -44.63
CA SER A 442 20.52 29.64 -43.91
C SER A 442 21.73 30.31 -44.55
N ASP A 443 22.71 30.67 -43.72
CA ASP A 443 24.01 31.17 -44.17
C ASP A 443 24.84 30.04 -44.83
N ASN A 444 25.77 30.44 -45.72
CA ASN A 444 26.72 29.52 -46.37
C ASN A 444 26.08 28.45 -47.27
N VAL A 445 25.00 28.81 -47.97
CA VAL A 445 24.39 27.97 -49.01
C VAL A 445 25.03 28.26 -50.37
N SER A 446 25.35 27.24 -51.14
CA SER A 446 25.92 27.40 -52.50
C SER A 446 25.27 26.47 -53.52
N PHE A 447 25.26 26.91 -54.79
CA PHE A 447 24.75 26.16 -55.93
C PHE A 447 25.82 26.04 -57.03
N GLU A 448 25.99 24.86 -57.63
CA GLU A 448 26.81 24.66 -58.84
C GLU A 448 26.06 25.02 -60.13
N LYS A 449 24.74 24.78 -60.15
CA LYS A 449 23.81 25.24 -61.19
C LYS A 449 22.71 26.06 -60.54
N ALA A 450 22.44 27.24 -61.08
CA ALA A 450 21.44 28.14 -60.52
C ALA A 450 20.03 27.52 -60.54
N PRO A 451 19.23 27.69 -59.46
CA PRO A 451 17.80 27.38 -59.49
C PRO A 451 17.09 28.33 -60.46
N GLN A 452 15.96 27.90 -61.04
CA GLN A 452 15.19 28.72 -61.98
C GLN A 452 14.56 29.94 -61.28
N GLU A 453 14.09 29.74 -60.05
CA GLU A 453 13.59 30.77 -59.14
C GLU A 453 14.18 30.57 -57.75
N TYR A 454 14.39 31.64 -56.99
CA TYR A 454 14.78 31.54 -55.58
C TYR A 454 14.32 32.71 -54.73
N THR A 455 14.16 32.46 -53.43
CA THR A 455 13.90 33.46 -52.40
C THR A 455 14.91 33.29 -51.27
N VAL A 456 15.47 34.39 -50.78
CA VAL A 456 16.39 34.41 -49.63
C VAL A 456 15.68 35.07 -48.45
N ASP A 457 15.63 34.39 -47.31
CA ASP A 457 15.06 34.93 -46.08
C ASP A 457 15.84 36.18 -45.63
N THR A 458 15.12 37.17 -45.11
CA THR A 458 15.67 38.40 -44.54
C THR A 458 16.67 38.17 -43.39
N GLY A 459 16.62 37.00 -42.73
CA GLY A 459 17.53 36.62 -41.66
C GLY A 459 18.90 36.09 -42.12
N VAL A 460 19.11 35.85 -43.42
CA VAL A 460 20.39 35.35 -43.97
C VAL A 460 21.40 36.49 -44.03
N VAL A 461 22.54 36.34 -43.34
CA VAL A 461 23.60 37.35 -43.21
C VAL A 461 24.69 37.15 -44.26
N VAL A 462 25.01 35.89 -44.61
CA VAL A 462 25.97 35.54 -45.66
C VAL A 462 25.19 35.14 -46.93
N PRO A 463 25.19 35.96 -48.00
CA PRO A 463 24.41 35.68 -49.20
C PRO A 463 24.79 34.32 -49.84
N PRO A 464 23.82 33.61 -50.43
CA PRO A 464 24.12 32.35 -51.12
C PRO A 464 24.95 32.57 -52.38
N VAL A 465 25.83 31.62 -52.71
CA VAL A 465 26.65 31.63 -53.94
C VAL A 465 25.87 30.97 -55.08
N ILE A 466 25.40 31.75 -56.06
CA ILE A 466 24.62 31.27 -57.22
C ILE A 466 25.35 31.64 -58.54
N PRO A 467 25.56 30.71 -59.48
CA PRO A 467 26.29 30.95 -60.72
C PRO A 467 25.43 31.68 -61.77
N THR A 468 26.06 32.48 -62.62
CA THR A 468 25.38 33.22 -63.70
C THR A 468 25.40 32.43 -65.02
N PRO A 469 24.29 32.34 -65.78
CA PRO A 469 24.24 31.54 -67.00
C PRO A 469 25.16 32.12 -68.10
N THR A 470 26.07 31.29 -68.63
CA THR A 470 27.02 31.65 -69.71
C THR A 470 26.55 31.01 -71.04
N PRO A 471 26.52 31.73 -72.19
CA PRO A 471 26.01 31.20 -73.47
C PRO A 471 26.99 30.23 -74.16
N GLU A 472 26.46 29.13 -74.70
CA GLU A 472 27.23 27.97 -75.23
C GLU A 472 27.61 28.11 -76.74
N PRO A 473 28.79 27.63 -77.20
CA PRO A 473 29.23 27.64 -78.61
C PRO A 473 28.92 26.32 -79.37
N PRO A 474 28.96 26.32 -80.73
CA PRO A 474 28.38 25.26 -81.58
C PRO A 474 29.32 24.07 -81.89
N THR A 475 28.71 22.91 -82.16
CA THR A 475 29.34 21.62 -82.51
C THR A 475 29.71 21.47 -84.00
N PRO A 476 30.75 20.67 -84.37
CA PRO A 476 31.21 20.51 -85.76
C PRO A 476 30.51 19.39 -86.55
N GLN A 477 30.41 19.62 -87.86
CA GLN A 477 29.71 18.88 -88.91
C GLN A 477 30.58 17.75 -89.54
N PRO A 478 30.00 16.64 -90.07
CA PRO A 478 30.73 15.64 -90.85
C PRO A 478 30.91 16.03 -92.34
N GLN A 479 32.04 15.64 -92.92
CA GLN A 479 32.44 15.96 -94.29
C GLN A 479 31.95 14.88 -95.31
N PRO A 480 31.43 15.26 -96.50
CA PRO A 480 30.90 14.34 -97.51
C PRO A 480 31.95 13.90 -98.53
N GLY A 481 31.83 12.67 -99.06
CA GLY A 481 32.56 12.18 -100.22
C GLY A 481 31.60 11.75 -101.33
N GLY A 482 31.65 12.45 -102.47
CA GLY A 482 30.81 12.22 -103.65
C GLY A 482 31.47 11.38 -104.75
N SER A 483 30.61 10.56 -105.38
CA SER A 483 30.43 10.23 -106.81
C SER A 483 31.61 10.09 -107.80
N ASP A 484 31.57 8.93 -108.47
CA ASP A 484 31.71 8.66 -109.92
C ASP A 484 33.07 8.74 -110.63
N GLY A 485 33.29 7.76 -111.53
CA GLY A 485 34.20 7.88 -112.67
C GLY A 485 35.16 6.72 -112.87
N GLY A 486 34.72 5.67 -113.54
CA GLY A 486 35.60 4.60 -114.03
C GLY A 486 36.63 5.10 -115.04
N TYR A 487 37.90 4.80 -114.76
CA TYR A 487 39.01 4.80 -115.72
C TYR A 487 39.85 3.54 -115.46
N THR A 488 40.01 2.69 -116.47
CA THR A 488 40.95 1.57 -116.47
C THR A 488 42.38 2.10 -116.69
N PRO A 489 43.30 2.00 -115.72
CA PRO A 489 44.68 2.43 -115.90
C PRO A 489 45.52 1.36 -116.61
N PRO A 490 46.62 1.74 -117.28
CA PRO A 490 47.52 0.81 -117.98
C PRO A 490 48.21 -0.16 -117.01
N SER A 491 48.50 -1.38 -117.50
CA SER A 491 49.17 -2.45 -116.76
C SER A 491 50.44 -1.98 -116.05
N LYS A 492 50.51 -2.18 -114.73
CA LYS A 492 51.65 -1.82 -113.89
C LYS A 492 52.88 -2.69 -114.19
N ILE A 493 54.08 -2.14 -114.00
CA ILE A 493 55.36 -2.84 -114.16
C ILE A 493 55.66 -3.65 -112.90
N SER A 494 55.93 -4.96 -113.01
CA SER A 494 56.25 -5.80 -111.85
C SER A 494 57.71 -5.66 -111.43
N LEU A 495 57.94 -5.36 -110.16
CA LEU A 495 59.27 -5.31 -109.56
C LEU A 495 59.74 -6.72 -109.15
N SER A 496 61.05 -6.93 -109.09
CA SER A 496 61.64 -8.13 -108.48
C SER A 496 62.77 -7.75 -107.53
N VAL A 497 62.96 -8.53 -106.47
CA VAL A 497 64.07 -8.37 -105.52
C VAL A 497 65.16 -9.38 -105.87
N ALA A 498 66.41 -8.93 -106.00
CA ALA A 498 67.54 -9.81 -106.30
C ALA A 498 67.89 -10.74 -105.12
N THR A 499 67.62 -10.33 -103.89
CA THR A 499 67.83 -11.11 -102.67
C THR A 499 66.77 -10.73 -101.64
N ALA A 500 65.95 -11.69 -101.22
CA ALA A 500 64.96 -11.47 -100.17
C ALA A 500 65.65 -11.10 -98.84
N PRO A 501 64.98 -10.33 -97.95
CA PRO A 501 65.54 -9.99 -96.66
C PRO A 501 65.81 -11.24 -95.80
N THR A 502 66.90 -11.22 -95.04
CA THR A 502 67.24 -12.28 -94.11
C THR A 502 66.25 -12.28 -92.95
N VAL A 503 65.44 -13.32 -92.84
CA VAL A 503 64.50 -13.52 -91.73
C VAL A 503 65.12 -14.44 -90.69
N THR A 504 64.99 -14.11 -89.41
CA THR A 504 65.33 -15.04 -88.33
C THR A 504 64.38 -16.23 -88.37
N LEU A 505 64.93 -17.43 -88.58
CA LEU A 505 64.14 -18.64 -88.81
C LEU A 505 63.63 -19.31 -87.53
N SER A 506 63.95 -18.80 -86.34
CA SER A 506 63.50 -19.36 -85.07
C SER A 506 63.08 -18.27 -84.07
N LYS A 507 61.93 -18.46 -83.42
CA LYS A 507 61.48 -17.63 -82.29
C LYS A 507 60.90 -18.49 -81.17
N THR A 508 60.82 -17.93 -79.97
CA THR A 508 59.99 -18.48 -78.90
C THR A 508 58.56 -18.00 -79.07
N TYR A 509 57.59 -18.84 -78.70
CA TYR A 509 56.18 -18.52 -78.75
C TYR A 509 55.87 -17.23 -77.97
N ASP A 510 55.28 -16.25 -78.66
CA ASP A 510 54.92 -14.93 -78.14
C ASP A 510 53.45 -14.56 -78.47
N GLY A 511 52.68 -15.52 -78.99
CA GLY A 511 51.28 -15.32 -79.36
C GLY A 511 51.07 -14.62 -80.71
N THR A 512 52.13 -14.33 -81.46
CA THR A 512 52.05 -13.60 -82.75
C THR A 512 52.65 -14.39 -83.91
N THR A 513 52.20 -14.09 -85.13
CA THR A 513 52.80 -14.60 -86.38
C THR A 513 53.98 -13.77 -86.88
N ALA A 514 54.32 -12.66 -86.22
CA ALA A 514 55.34 -11.72 -86.69
C ALA A 514 56.76 -12.30 -86.61
N THR A 515 57.63 -11.86 -87.50
CA THR A 515 59.09 -12.10 -87.45
C THR A 515 59.85 -10.77 -87.24
N ASP A 516 61.18 -10.84 -87.22
CA ASP A 516 62.09 -9.69 -87.16
C ASP A 516 62.02 -8.78 -88.40
N VAL A 517 61.48 -9.29 -89.52
CA VAL A 517 61.26 -8.51 -90.74
C VAL A 517 59.82 -8.02 -90.75
N THR A 518 59.58 -6.86 -90.15
CA THR A 518 58.27 -6.18 -90.15
C THR A 518 58.44 -4.77 -90.70
N ASN A 519 57.75 -4.46 -91.81
CA ASN A 519 57.82 -3.18 -92.49
C ASN A 519 59.26 -2.71 -92.80
N GLN A 520 60.15 -3.65 -93.14
CA GLN A 520 61.54 -3.33 -93.48
C GLN A 520 61.61 -2.72 -94.88
N THR A 521 62.07 -1.47 -94.97
CA THR A 521 62.33 -0.83 -96.27
C THR A 521 63.58 -1.43 -96.90
N LEU A 522 63.49 -1.87 -98.15
CA LEU A 522 64.60 -2.45 -98.90
C LEU A 522 65.41 -1.37 -99.62
N ASP A 523 66.72 -1.56 -99.70
CA ASP A 523 67.59 -0.69 -100.48
C ASP A 523 67.21 -0.76 -101.96
N ALA A 524 67.01 0.40 -102.59
CA ALA A 524 66.64 0.53 -103.99
C ALA A 524 67.63 -0.21 -104.92
N THR A 525 68.89 -0.39 -104.53
CA THR A 525 69.89 -1.14 -105.33
C THR A 525 69.60 -2.64 -105.43
N THR A 526 68.75 -3.18 -104.54
CA THR A 526 68.36 -4.60 -104.52
C THR A 526 67.07 -4.89 -105.30
N ILE A 527 66.40 -3.82 -105.78
CA ILE A 527 65.13 -3.89 -106.50
C ILE A 527 65.39 -3.63 -107.98
N THR A 528 65.02 -4.59 -108.82
CA THR A 528 65.10 -4.47 -110.28
C THR A 528 63.72 -4.17 -110.85
N GLY A 529 63.65 -3.27 -111.84
CA GLY A 529 62.42 -2.92 -112.54
C GLY A 529 61.89 -1.51 -112.28
N ILE A 530 62.46 -0.77 -111.32
CA ILE A 530 62.14 0.66 -111.11
C ILE A 530 62.79 1.48 -112.25
N LEU A 531 62.01 2.30 -112.93
CA LEU A 531 62.52 3.18 -113.99
C LEU A 531 63.31 4.35 -113.40
N SER A 532 64.40 4.73 -114.07
CA SER A 532 65.29 5.80 -113.60
C SER A 532 64.52 7.12 -113.42
N GLY A 533 64.54 7.67 -112.20
CA GLY A 533 63.85 8.92 -111.83
C GLY A 533 62.50 8.76 -111.15
N ASP A 534 61.91 7.54 -111.10
CA ASP A 534 60.68 7.29 -110.33
C ASP A 534 60.98 7.08 -108.82
N ASP A 535 60.13 7.64 -107.97
CA ASP A 535 60.15 7.48 -106.51
C ASP A 535 59.25 6.31 -106.07
N VAL A 536 59.88 5.17 -105.80
CA VAL A 536 59.23 3.94 -105.35
C VAL A 536 60.08 3.28 -104.26
N GLN A 537 59.47 3.03 -103.12
CA GLN A 537 60.02 2.31 -101.98
C GLN A 537 59.37 0.93 -101.88
N VAL A 538 60.17 -0.11 -101.65
CA VAL A 538 59.68 -1.48 -101.42
C VAL A 538 59.86 -1.82 -99.95
N VAL A 539 58.77 -2.20 -99.30
CA VAL A 539 58.74 -2.54 -97.87
C VAL A 539 58.37 -4.02 -97.72
N ALA A 540 59.26 -4.79 -97.11
CA ALA A 540 59.08 -6.21 -96.85
C ALA A 540 58.52 -6.49 -95.45
N THR A 541 57.59 -7.43 -95.37
CA THR A 541 57.04 -7.96 -94.11
C THR A 541 56.99 -9.48 -94.21
N ALA A 542 57.51 -10.16 -93.20
CA ALA A 542 57.51 -11.61 -93.11
C ALA A 542 56.68 -12.10 -91.92
N THR A 543 55.89 -13.15 -92.14
CA THR A 543 55.01 -13.73 -91.11
C THR A 543 54.99 -15.25 -91.18
N TYR A 544 54.95 -15.90 -90.03
CA TYR A 544 54.62 -17.32 -89.90
C TYR A 544 53.16 -17.59 -90.31
N ASP A 545 52.90 -18.77 -90.86
CA ASP A 545 51.58 -19.25 -91.28
C ASP A 545 50.54 -19.22 -90.16
N ASN A 546 50.94 -19.56 -88.94
CA ASN A 546 50.13 -19.40 -87.74
C ASN A 546 51.01 -19.30 -86.47
N LYS A 547 50.44 -18.76 -85.39
CA LYS A 547 51.17 -18.48 -84.15
C LYS A 547 51.61 -19.70 -83.34
N LYS A 548 51.10 -20.91 -83.60
CA LYS A 548 51.35 -22.10 -82.77
C LYS A 548 52.80 -22.60 -82.86
N ALA A 549 53.31 -23.13 -81.76
CA ALA A 549 54.63 -23.76 -81.73
C ALA A 549 54.75 -24.93 -82.73
N GLY A 550 55.92 -25.13 -83.32
CA GLY A 550 56.21 -26.19 -84.28
C GLY A 550 57.54 -26.00 -85.02
N THR A 551 58.11 -27.09 -85.52
CA THR A 551 59.47 -27.17 -86.10
C THR A 551 59.56 -26.92 -87.60
N VAL A 552 58.41 -26.90 -88.30
CA VAL A 552 58.31 -26.72 -89.76
C VAL A 552 57.19 -25.73 -90.08
N LYS A 553 57.44 -24.46 -89.77
CA LYS A 553 56.50 -23.37 -89.93
C LYS A 553 56.83 -22.60 -91.21
N THR A 554 55.82 -22.33 -92.03
CA THR A 554 56.04 -21.58 -93.27
C THR A 554 56.08 -20.09 -92.95
N ILE A 555 57.17 -19.41 -93.29
CA ILE A 555 57.31 -17.96 -93.24
C ILE A 555 57.04 -17.41 -94.64
N THR A 556 56.08 -16.52 -94.78
CA THR A 556 55.78 -15.84 -96.05
C THR A 556 56.33 -14.42 -95.99
N ILE A 557 57.22 -14.08 -96.91
CA ILE A 557 57.80 -12.74 -97.09
C ILE A 557 57.00 -12.04 -98.19
N SER A 558 56.24 -11.03 -97.82
CA SER A 558 55.43 -10.22 -98.73
C SER A 558 55.99 -8.81 -98.85
N TYR A 559 55.71 -8.16 -99.97
CA TYR A 559 56.24 -6.83 -100.27
C TYR A 559 55.09 -5.85 -100.53
N THR A 560 55.22 -4.64 -100.02
CA THR A 560 54.32 -3.52 -100.25
C THR A 560 55.10 -2.36 -100.86
N LEU A 561 54.42 -1.50 -101.62
CA LEU A 561 55.04 -0.37 -102.30
C LEU A 561 54.54 0.96 -101.72
N SER A 562 55.45 1.92 -101.57
CA SER A 562 55.15 3.30 -101.19
C SER A 562 56.00 4.27 -102.02
N GLY A 563 55.74 5.59 -101.93
CA GLY A 563 56.37 6.60 -102.78
C GLY A 563 55.43 7.13 -103.87
N THR A 564 55.75 8.31 -104.41
CA THR A 564 54.87 9.07 -105.31
C THR A 564 54.60 8.39 -106.65
N ASN A 565 55.42 7.42 -107.04
CA ASN A 565 55.26 6.64 -108.28
C ASN A 565 54.85 5.17 -108.06
N ALA A 566 54.64 4.73 -106.80
CA ALA A 566 54.32 3.33 -106.46
C ALA A 566 53.09 2.77 -107.17
N SER A 567 52.09 3.61 -107.46
CA SER A 567 50.86 3.22 -108.16
C SER A 567 51.10 2.69 -109.57
N LYS A 568 52.28 2.95 -110.18
CA LYS A 568 52.68 2.44 -111.50
C LYS A 568 53.27 1.01 -111.47
N TYR A 569 53.50 0.43 -110.29
CA TYR A 569 54.24 -0.82 -110.12
C TYR A 569 53.45 -1.90 -109.39
N ASN A 570 53.76 -3.18 -109.69
CA ASN A 570 53.34 -4.30 -108.85
C ASN A 570 54.48 -4.66 -107.88
N PRO A 571 54.17 -4.95 -106.60
CA PRO A 571 55.17 -5.40 -105.65
C PRO A 571 55.83 -6.69 -106.14
N PRO A 572 57.06 -6.98 -105.68
CA PRO A 572 57.69 -8.27 -105.90
C PRO A 572 56.82 -9.45 -105.45
N ALA A 573 56.97 -10.58 -106.15
CA ALA A 573 56.29 -11.81 -105.76
C ALA A 573 56.71 -12.24 -104.37
N ALA A 574 55.75 -12.67 -103.54
CA ALA A 574 56.03 -13.19 -102.22
C ALA A 574 56.89 -14.45 -102.31
N THR A 575 57.83 -14.60 -101.40
CA THR A 575 58.68 -15.79 -101.27
C THR A 575 58.42 -16.48 -99.94
N THR A 576 58.69 -17.78 -99.87
CA THR A 576 58.53 -18.54 -98.62
C THR A 576 59.87 -19.03 -98.10
N ALA A 577 59.96 -19.13 -96.78
CA ALA A 577 61.04 -19.79 -96.05
C ALA A 577 60.42 -20.74 -95.01
N THR A 578 61.23 -21.66 -94.49
CA THR A 578 60.81 -22.57 -93.41
C THR A 578 61.54 -22.18 -92.12
N GLY A 579 60.79 -22.00 -91.05
CA GLY A 579 61.31 -21.71 -89.71
C GLY A 579 60.63 -22.52 -88.61
N GLU A 580 60.93 -22.19 -87.36
CA GLU A 580 60.45 -22.85 -86.16
C GLU A 580 59.90 -21.83 -85.15
N ILE A 581 58.82 -22.19 -84.45
CA ILE A 581 58.37 -21.52 -83.23
C ILE A 581 58.53 -22.51 -82.08
N THR A 582 59.46 -22.23 -81.16
CA THR A 582 59.69 -23.08 -79.98
C THR A 582 58.65 -22.79 -78.88
N PRO A 583 58.14 -23.81 -78.16
CA PRO A 583 57.24 -23.59 -77.03
C PRO A 583 57.86 -22.66 -75.98
N LYS A 584 57.04 -21.83 -75.33
CA LYS A 584 57.49 -20.95 -74.26
C LYS A 584 57.60 -21.72 -72.94
N ALA A 585 58.76 -21.71 -72.30
CA ALA A 585 58.94 -22.35 -70.99
C ALA A 585 58.26 -21.54 -69.88
N LEU A 586 57.49 -22.24 -69.05
CA LEU A 586 56.86 -21.66 -67.85
C LEU A 586 57.81 -21.78 -66.65
N VAL A 587 57.73 -20.81 -65.73
CA VAL A 587 58.48 -20.85 -64.47
C VAL A 587 57.71 -21.63 -63.39
N SER A 588 58.41 -22.12 -62.36
CA SER A 588 57.78 -22.80 -61.23
C SER A 588 56.85 -21.88 -60.45
N ALA A 589 55.73 -22.40 -59.98
CA ALA A 589 54.78 -21.68 -59.14
C ALA A 589 55.38 -21.36 -57.76
N THR A 590 55.05 -20.20 -57.22
CA THR A 590 55.47 -19.73 -55.89
C THR A 590 54.40 -19.92 -54.83
N THR A 591 53.17 -20.28 -55.23
CA THR A 591 52.05 -20.52 -54.31
C THR A 591 52.46 -21.49 -53.20
N PRO A 592 52.19 -21.17 -51.92
CA PRO A 592 52.44 -22.08 -50.81
C PRO A 592 51.83 -23.46 -51.03
N ILE A 593 52.53 -24.50 -50.59
CA ILE A 593 52.09 -25.89 -50.68
C ILE A 593 51.57 -26.29 -49.30
N ALA A 594 50.25 -26.31 -49.14
CA ALA A 594 49.64 -26.67 -47.87
C ALA A 594 48.38 -27.51 -48.09
N LYS A 595 48.19 -28.53 -47.24
CA LYS A 595 46.95 -29.31 -47.16
C LYS A 595 46.59 -29.61 -45.71
N GLU A 596 45.32 -29.85 -45.45
CA GLU A 596 44.91 -30.53 -44.22
C GLU A 596 45.17 -32.03 -44.34
N PHE A 597 45.33 -32.68 -43.19
CA PHE A 597 45.49 -34.14 -43.13
C PHE A 597 44.26 -34.87 -43.69
N ASP A 598 44.46 -35.62 -44.77
CA ASP A 598 43.42 -36.40 -45.47
C ASP A 598 43.85 -37.87 -45.67
N GLY A 599 44.98 -38.27 -45.08
CA GLY A 599 45.59 -39.59 -45.25
C GLY A 599 46.34 -39.82 -46.57
N THR A 600 46.33 -38.87 -47.50
CA THR A 600 46.98 -39.02 -48.82
C THR A 600 48.28 -38.20 -48.90
N ALA A 601 49.26 -38.72 -49.65
CA ALA A 601 50.56 -38.07 -49.84
C ALA A 601 50.56 -37.00 -50.93
N THR A 602 49.48 -36.78 -51.67
CA THR A 602 49.45 -35.89 -52.84
C THR A 602 48.52 -34.69 -52.64
N LEU A 603 48.85 -33.57 -53.26
CA LEU A 603 48.01 -32.38 -53.40
C LEU A 603 48.05 -31.91 -54.84
N ASN A 604 46.90 -31.90 -55.50
CA ASN A 604 46.75 -31.31 -56.83
C ASN A 604 46.20 -29.90 -56.68
N THR A 605 46.86 -28.91 -57.29
CA THR A 605 46.48 -27.50 -57.22
C THR A 605 46.45 -26.92 -58.62
N GLU A 606 45.31 -26.36 -59.03
CA GLU A 606 45.24 -25.53 -60.22
C GLU A 606 45.91 -24.18 -59.93
N ILE A 607 46.87 -23.79 -60.78
CA ILE A 607 47.71 -22.61 -60.56
C ILE A 607 47.13 -21.44 -61.34
N SER A 608 46.65 -20.43 -60.60
CA SER A 608 46.20 -19.15 -61.17
C SER A 608 47.31 -18.09 -61.28
N GLU A 609 48.51 -18.38 -60.77
CA GLU A 609 49.67 -17.49 -60.90
C GLU A 609 50.09 -17.32 -62.36
N ASN A 610 50.59 -16.14 -62.71
CA ASN A 610 51.24 -15.94 -64.00
C ASN A 610 52.68 -16.52 -63.97
N LEU A 611 52.85 -17.69 -64.56
CA LEU A 611 54.12 -18.41 -64.73
C LEU A 611 54.81 -18.07 -66.07
N GLY A 612 54.35 -17.04 -66.78
CA GLY A 612 54.85 -16.63 -68.09
C GLY A 612 53.89 -16.94 -69.24
N GLN A 613 52.68 -17.42 -68.96
CA GLN A 613 51.61 -17.61 -69.93
C GLN A 613 51.08 -16.28 -70.47
N LEU A 614 50.54 -16.29 -71.70
CA LEU A 614 49.92 -15.13 -72.33
C LEU A 614 48.44 -15.04 -71.91
N SER A 615 47.99 -13.84 -71.55
CA SER A 615 46.62 -13.61 -71.04
C SER A 615 45.50 -13.90 -72.04
N SER A 616 45.82 -13.99 -73.34
CA SER A 616 44.87 -14.33 -74.41
C SER A 616 44.71 -15.83 -74.65
N ASP A 617 45.55 -16.67 -74.05
CA ASP A 617 45.61 -18.10 -74.33
C ASP A 617 44.78 -18.92 -73.33
N THR A 618 44.23 -20.04 -73.81
CA THR A 618 43.45 -20.97 -72.99
C THR A 618 44.35 -22.10 -72.49
N LEU A 619 44.85 -21.95 -71.26
CA LEU A 619 45.80 -22.86 -70.61
C LEU A 619 45.42 -23.07 -69.13
N THR A 620 45.27 -24.33 -68.72
CA THR A 620 45.15 -24.75 -67.32
C THR A 620 46.44 -25.43 -66.89
N ILE A 621 47.02 -24.94 -65.79
CA ILE A 621 48.26 -25.45 -65.20
C ILE A 621 47.92 -26.12 -63.88
N THR A 622 48.17 -27.43 -63.76
CA THR A 622 47.96 -28.16 -62.51
C THR A 622 49.30 -28.58 -61.93
N ARG A 623 49.58 -28.16 -60.69
CA ARG A 623 50.72 -28.63 -59.91
C ARG A 623 50.30 -29.84 -59.06
N THR A 624 51.03 -30.94 -59.19
CA THR A 624 50.93 -32.10 -58.30
C THR A 624 52.11 -32.07 -57.32
N ALA A 625 51.84 -31.82 -56.05
CA ALA A 625 52.83 -31.89 -54.98
C ALA A 625 52.71 -33.22 -54.22
N THR A 626 53.78 -34.01 -54.20
CA THR A 626 53.85 -35.29 -53.48
C THR A 626 54.72 -35.14 -52.22
N TYR A 627 54.10 -35.24 -51.05
CA TYR A 627 54.74 -35.13 -49.74
C TYR A 627 55.51 -36.39 -49.35
N GLN A 628 56.63 -36.20 -48.67
CA GLN A 628 57.45 -37.27 -48.12
C GLN A 628 57.50 -37.21 -46.58
N ASN A 629 57.62 -38.38 -45.95
CA ASN A 629 57.88 -38.47 -44.51
C ASN A 629 59.35 -38.25 -44.20
N SER A 630 59.62 -37.69 -43.02
CA SER A 630 60.98 -37.44 -42.55
C SER A 630 61.74 -38.77 -42.44
N GLY A 631 62.92 -38.87 -43.06
CA GLY A 631 63.73 -40.09 -43.05
C GLY A 631 63.38 -41.12 -44.15
N GLY A 632 62.54 -40.79 -45.13
CA GLY A 632 62.28 -41.68 -46.29
C GLY A 632 61.40 -42.89 -46.00
N ASN A 633 60.71 -42.91 -44.85
CA ASN A 633 59.80 -43.98 -44.46
C ASN A 633 58.51 -43.98 -45.30
N THR A 634 58.02 -45.16 -45.67
CA THR A 634 56.76 -45.39 -46.41
C THR A 634 55.51 -45.53 -45.53
N ASP A 635 55.64 -45.34 -44.21
CA ASP A 635 54.49 -45.30 -43.27
C ASP A 635 53.51 -44.16 -43.59
N ALA A 636 52.33 -44.17 -42.95
CA ALA A 636 51.27 -43.17 -43.16
C ALA A 636 51.79 -41.73 -43.09
N ILE A 637 51.28 -40.85 -43.96
CA ILE A 637 51.72 -39.45 -44.04
C ILE A 637 51.53 -38.73 -42.69
N GLU A 638 52.51 -37.94 -42.25
CA GLU A 638 52.46 -37.23 -40.96
C GLU A 638 52.15 -35.73 -41.11
N VAL A 639 51.43 -35.18 -40.13
CA VAL A 639 51.22 -33.72 -39.95
C VAL A 639 52.56 -33.05 -39.60
N GLY A 640 52.84 -31.90 -40.20
CA GLY A 640 54.05 -31.13 -39.91
C GLY A 640 54.31 -30.02 -40.91
N SER A 641 55.17 -29.09 -40.53
CA SER A 641 55.66 -28.00 -41.38
C SER A 641 56.99 -28.36 -42.03
N ASN A 642 57.34 -27.66 -43.12
CA ASN A 642 58.60 -27.86 -43.86
C ASN A 642 58.82 -29.29 -44.37
N LYS A 643 57.73 -30.01 -44.68
CA LYS A 643 57.80 -31.37 -45.20
C LYS A 643 58.38 -31.34 -46.62
N PRO A 644 59.31 -32.22 -46.97
CA PRO A 644 59.81 -32.31 -48.34
C PRO A 644 58.68 -32.69 -49.30
N VAL A 645 58.55 -31.98 -50.41
CA VAL A 645 57.61 -32.28 -51.48
C VAL A 645 58.31 -32.34 -52.83
N THR A 646 57.88 -33.25 -53.70
CA THR A 646 58.25 -33.26 -55.12
C THR A 646 57.10 -32.66 -55.92
N CYS A 647 57.37 -31.61 -56.69
CA CYS A 647 56.38 -30.94 -57.53
C CYS A 647 56.55 -31.35 -58.99
N SER A 648 55.46 -31.75 -59.63
CA SER A 648 55.36 -31.92 -61.09
C SER A 648 54.18 -31.12 -61.64
N TYR A 649 54.20 -30.81 -62.94
CA TYR A 649 53.21 -29.97 -63.59
C TYR A 649 52.59 -30.65 -64.80
N THR A 650 51.27 -30.57 -64.91
CA THR A 650 50.52 -30.98 -66.10
C THR A 650 49.87 -29.77 -66.73
N LEU A 651 49.98 -29.66 -68.05
CA LEU A 651 49.37 -28.60 -68.85
C LEU A 651 48.19 -29.17 -69.63
N SER A 652 47.09 -28.43 -69.65
CA SER A 652 45.89 -28.77 -70.42
C SER A 652 45.24 -27.51 -70.99
N GLY A 653 44.33 -27.68 -71.95
CA GLY A 653 43.72 -26.57 -72.70
C GLY A 653 44.20 -26.46 -74.14
N ALA A 654 43.50 -25.66 -74.95
CA ALA A 654 43.70 -25.59 -76.40
C ALA A 654 45.11 -25.08 -76.80
N ASP A 655 45.72 -24.26 -75.94
CA ASP A 655 47.03 -23.66 -76.19
C ASP A 655 48.18 -24.35 -75.44
N ALA A 656 47.93 -25.44 -74.71
CA ALA A 656 48.96 -26.17 -73.93
C ALA A 656 50.17 -26.60 -74.75
N VAL A 657 49.96 -26.96 -76.01
CA VAL A 657 51.03 -27.35 -76.95
C VAL A 657 52.02 -26.23 -77.26
N ASN A 658 51.68 -24.96 -76.97
CA ASN A 658 52.55 -23.80 -77.18
C ASN A 658 53.47 -23.51 -76.00
N TYR A 659 53.37 -24.28 -74.91
CA TYR A 659 54.13 -24.09 -73.69
C TYR A 659 54.88 -25.36 -73.28
N LEU A 660 55.96 -25.16 -72.53
CA LEU A 660 56.67 -26.24 -71.85
C LEU A 660 56.40 -26.12 -70.35
N ALA A 661 55.94 -27.22 -69.75
CA ALA A 661 55.67 -27.29 -68.30
C ALA A 661 56.96 -27.00 -67.50
N PRO A 662 56.85 -26.39 -66.31
CA PRO A 662 58.01 -26.27 -65.42
C PRO A 662 58.62 -27.65 -65.12
N ALA A 663 59.94 -27.71 -65.02
CA ALA A 663 60.63 -28.95 -64.68
C ALA A 663 60.28 -29.40 -63.25
N ASP A 664 60.26 -30.72 -63.05
CA ASP A 664 60.08 -31.31 -61.74
C ASP A 664 61.16 -30.83 -60.78
N HIS A 665 60.75 -30.44 -59.58
CA HIS A 665 61.65 -29.91 -58.56
C HIS A 665 61.18 -30.24 -57.15
N THR A 666 62.09 -30.11 -56.19
CA THR A 666 61.77 -30.25 -54.77
C THR A 666 61.38 -28.91 -54.17
N ALA A 667 60.45 -28.94 -53.23
CA ALA A 667 60.06 -27.79 -52.42
C ALA A 667 59.75 -28.26 -50.99
N THR A 668 59.25 -27.35 -50.16
CA THR A 668 58.72 -27.67 -48.83
C THR A 668 57.24 -27.32 -48.75
N GLY A 669 56.45 -28.20 -48.14
CA GLY A 669 55.04 -27.98 -47.87
C GLY A 669 54.65 -28.20 -46.41
N THR A 670 53.41 -27.87 -46.07
CA THR A 670 52.85 -28.05 -44.72
C THR A 670 51.61 -28.93 -44.76
N ILE A 671 51.54 -29.91 -43.85
CA ILE A 671 50.32 -30.66 -43.57
C ILE A 671 49.82 -30.23 -42.20
N THR A 672 48.63 -29.64 -42.11
CA THR A 672 47.98 -29.24 -40.85
C THR A 672 47.09 -30.36 -40.31
N LYS A 673 46.79 -30.34 -39.00
CA LYS A 673 45.85 -31.29 -38.39
C LYS A 673 44.45 -31.09 -39.00
N LYS A 674 43.72 -32.19 -39.21
CA LYS A 674 42.30 -32.10 -39.59
C LYS A 674 41.46 -31.77 -38.37
N THR A 675 40.62 -30.75 -38.47
CA THR A 675 39.67 -30.40 -37.40
C THR A 675 38.49 -31.36 -37.42
N LEU A 676 38.20 -32.01 -36.29
CA LEU A 676 37.00 -32.83 -36.11
C LEU A 676 35.90 -31.98 -35.49
N THR A 677 34.67 -32.14 -36.00
CA THR A 677 33.48 -31.50 -35.45
C THR A 677 32.87 -32.42 -34.40
N VAL A 678 32.87 -31.97 -33.14
CA VAL A 678 32.20 -32.61 -32.01
C VAL A 678 31.24 -31.60 -31.42
N THR A 679 30.04 -32.05 -31.06
CA THR A 679 29.03 -31.17 -30.45
C THR A 679 28.53 -31.77 -29.14
N ALA A 680 28.16 -30.92 -28.20
CA ALA A 680 27.60 -31.35 -26.92
C ALA A 680 26.23 -32.02 -27.06
N ALA A 681 25.57 -31.89 -28.22
CA ALA A 681 24.31 -32.54 -28.52
C ALA A 681 24.35 -34.07 -28.31
N SER A 682 25.49 -34.72 -28.59
CA SER A 682 25.61 -36.18 -28.39
C SER A 682 25.66 -36.62 -26.92
N LEU A 683 25.82 -35.68 -25.97
CA LEU A 683 25.94 -35.99 -24.55
C LEU A 683 24.61 -36.06 -23.80
N ASN A 684 23.50 -35.64 -24.44
CA ASN A 684 22.17 -35.55 -23.82
C ASN A 684 22.20 -34.88 -22.43
N ILE A 685 22.85 -33.72 -22.36
CA ILE A 685 23.03 -32.96 -21.13
C ILE A 685 21.67 -32.52 -20.58
N ASN A 686 21.41 -32.80 -19.29
CA ASN A 686 20.31 -32.17 -18.60
C ASN A 686 20.71 -30.73 -18.27
N LYS A 687 20.06 -29.78 -18.94
CA LYS A 687 20.31 -28.34 -18.77
C LYS A 687 19.67 -27.77 -17.50
N SER A 688 18.97 -28.58 -16.72
CA SER A 688 18.30 -28.14 -15.50
C SER A 688 18.61 -29.07 -14.33
N LYS A 689 18.86 -28.52 -13.16
CA LYS A 689 18.89 -29.30 -11.92
C LYS A 689 18.37 -28.49 -10.75
N THR A 690 18.00 -29.17 -9.67
CA THR A 690 17.77 -28.53 -8.37
C THR A 690 19.11 -28.29 -7.68
N TYR A 691 19.22 -27.19 -6.94
CA TYR A 691 20.42 -26.84 -6.19
C TYR A 691 20.91 -27.99 -5.29
N ASP A 692 22.16 -28.40 -5.51
CA ASP A 692 22.84 -29.50 -4.79
C ASP A 692 24.19 -29.08 -4.19
N GLY A 693 24.56 -27.79 -4.31
CA GLY A 693 25.83 -27.24 -3.84
C GLY A 693 27.05 -27.56 -4.71
N THR A 694 26.87 -28.05 -5.94
CA THR A 694 27.97 -28.40 -6.86
C THR A 694 27.81 -27.78 -8.25
N THR A 695 28.90 -27.62 -8.98
CA THR A 695 28.90 -27.25 -10.41
C THR A 695 28.76 -28.45 -11.34
N ASP A 696 28.43 -29.64 -10.80
CA ASP A 696 28.38 -30.87 -11.58
C ASP A 696 27.22 -30.87 -12.57
N VAL A 697 27.49 -31.40 -13.77
CA VAL A 697 26.52 -31.57 -14.86
C VAL A 697 26.24 -33.05 -15.05
N PHE A 698 24.97 -33.39 -15.28
CA PHE A 698 24.50 -34.77 -15.37
C PHE A 698 23.82 -35.04 -16.72
N ASN A 699 23.91 -36.28 -17.18
CA ASN A 699 23.07 -36.86 -18.22
C ASN A 699 22.37 -38.13 -17.70
N SER A 700 21.70 -38.88 -18.58
CA SER A 700 21.03 -40.13 -18.22
C SER A 700 21.96 -41.23 -17.70
N LYS A 701 23.29 -41.09 -17.82
CA LYS A 701 24.30 -42.03 -17.33
C LYS A 701 24.98 -41.55 -16.03
N GLY A 702 24.59 -40.40 -15.50
CA GLY A 702 25.17 -39.79 -14.30
C GLY A 702 26.04 -38.57 -14.60
N LYS A 703 27.02 -38.31 -13.74
CA LYS A 703 27.90 -37.14 -13.85
C LYS A 703 28.75 -37.18 -15.12
N ILE A 704 28.82 -36.05 -15.82
CA ILE A 704 29.71 -35.89 -16.97
C ILE A 704 31.11 -35.52 -16.51
N ALA A 705 31.94 -36.55 -16.31
CA ALA A 705 33.32 -36.43 -15.88
C ALA A 705 34.29 -37.20 -16.79
N ALA A 706 35.57 -36.84 -16.70
CA ALA A 706 36.65 -37.50 -17.41
C ALA A 706 36.69 -38.99 -17.04
N GLY A 707 36.76 -39.86 -18.05
CA GLY A 707 36.77 -41.33 -17.88
C GLY A 707 35.43 -42.03 -18.11
N ASN A 708 34.29 -41.35 -17.95
CA ASN A 708 32.96 -41.98 -18.02
C ASN A 708 32.10 -41.57 -19.24
N ASN A 709 32.53 -40.57 -20.01
CA ASN A 709 31.80 -40.08 -21.19
C ASN A 709 32.74 -39.95 -22.39
N ALA A 710 32.81 -41.02 -23.19
CA ALA A 710 33.51 -41.07 -24.47
C ALA A 710 32.53 -40.92 -25.65
N ILE A 711 32.87 -40.07 -26.61
CA ILE A 711 32.17 -39.84 -27.86
C ILE A 711 33.00 -40.47 -28.98
N SER A 712 32.39 -41.35 -29.77
CA SER A 712 33.02 -41.93 -30.96
C SER A 712 32.79 -41.00 -32.15
N VAL A 713 33.87 -40.49 -32.76
CA VAL A 713 33.83 -39.47 -33.81
C VAL A 713 34.46 -40.04 -35.08
N ALA A 714 33.73 -39.98 -36.20
CA ALA A 714 34.27 -40.35 -37.50
C ALA A 714 35.28 -39.30 -37.99
N THR A 715 36.40 -39.74 -38.56
CA THR A 715 37.49 -38.86 -38.98
C THR A 715 37.26 -38.20 -40.35
N GLY A 716 36.40 -38.80 -41.18
CA GLY A 716 36.22 -38.41 -42.57
C GLY A 716 37.45 -38.67 -43.45
N VAL A 717 38.41 -39.47 -42.97
CA VAL A 717 39.59 -39.93 -43.71
C VAL A 717 39.38 -41.39 -44.08
N ALA A 718 39.49 -41.72 -45.36
CA ALA A 718 39.29 -43.09 -45.82
C ALA A 718 40.27 -44.06 -45.14
N ALA A 719 39.74 -45.19 -44.64
CA ALA A 719 40.47 -46.24 -43.92
C ALA A 719 41.02 -45.88 -42.52
N ASP A 720 40.76 -44.69 -41.97
CA ASP A 720 41.12 -44.35 -40.58
C ASP A 720 39.95 -44.68 -39.63
N PRO A 721 40.17 -45.38 -38.48
CA PRO A 721 39.10 -45.73 -37.55
C PRO A 721 38.53 -44.50 -36.83
N ASN A 722 37.32 -44.64 -36.28
CA ASN A 722 36.74 -43.61 -35.41
C ASN A 722 37.64 -43.32 -34.21
N ILE A 723 37.66 -42.06 -33.78
CA ILE A 723 38.44 -41.59 -32.63
C ILE A 723 37.52 -41.41 -31.42
N ASN A 724 37.99 -41.86 -30.26
CA ASN A 724 37.30 -41.61 -29.00
C ASN A 724 37.75 -40.25 -28.43
N VAL A 725 36.77 -39.37 -28.22
CA VAL A 725 36.94 -38.07 -27.57
C VAL A 725 36.30 -38.14 -26.19
N THR A 726 36.99 -37.72 -25.15
CA THR A 726 36.39 -37.60 -23.80
C THR A 726 35.83 -36.21 -23.58
N ALA A 727 34.72 -36.13 -22.84
CA ALA A 727 34.07 -34.87 -22.50
C ALA A 727 33.89 -34.71 -20.99
N THR A 728 34.13 -33.49 -20.49
CA THR A 728 33.72 -33.04 -19.15
C THR A 728 32.74 -31.89 -19.28
N ALA A 729 31.85 -31.71 -18.30
CA ALA A 729 30.93 -30.57 -18.30
C ALA A 729 30.77 -30.03 -16.88
N VAL A 730 30.82 -28.69 -16.75
CA VAL A 730 30.61 -27.99 -15.49
C VAL A 730 29.73 -26.77 -15.70
N TYR A 731 28.88 -26.47 -14.71
CA TYR A 731 28.26 -25.16 -14.59
C TYR A 731 29.31 -24.10 -14.25
N ASP A 732 29.11 -22.89 -14.74
CA ASP A 732 29.91 -21.71 -14.43
C ASP A 732 29.84 -21.32 -12.94
N ASN A 733 28.71 -21.61 -12.29
CA ASN A 733 28.48 -21.34 -10.87
C ASN A 733 27.53 -22.38 -10.26
N GLN A 734 27.68 -22.68 -8.96
CA GLN A 734 26.87 -23.64 -8.23
C GLN A 734 25.50 -23.10 -7.77
N ASN A 735 25.34 -21.77 -7.67
CA ASN A 735 24.18 -21.13 -7.07
C ASN A 735 22.94 -21.21 -7.98
N ALA A 736 21.75 -21.18 -7.38
CA ALA A 736 20.49 -21.17 -8.11
C ALA A 736 20.38 -19.93 -9.03
N ASP A 737 20.04 -20.14 -10.29
CA ASP A 737 19.81 -19.11 -11.31
C ASP A 737 19.17 -19.74 -12.56
N SER A 738 18.33 -18.99 -13.25
CA SER A 738 17.68 -19.40 -14.50
C SER A 738 18.58 -19.32 -15.74
N ASN A 739 19.74 -18.66 -15.66
CA ASN A 739 20.63 -18.39 -16.80
C ASN A 739 22.10 -18.74 -16.50
N ARG A 740 22.33 -20.02 -16.23
CA ARG A 740 23.68 -20.58 -16.11
C ARG A 740 24.24 -20.99 -17.46
N THR A 741 25.57 -21.03 -17.53
CA THR A 741 26.30 -21.53 -18.70
C THR A 741 27.00 -22.82 -18.33
N ILE A 742 26.78 -23.88 -19.12
CA ILE A 742 27.54 -25.12 -19.00
C ILE A 742 28.72 -25.03 -19.96
N THR A 743 29.95 -25.21 -19.46
CA THR A 743 31.14 -25.35 -20.31
C THR A 743 31.44 -26.83 -20.49
N VAL A 744 31.34 -27.31 -21.73
CA VAL A 744 31.78 -28.65 -22.10
C VAL A 744 33.22 -28.57 -22.58
N SER A 745 34.11 -29.40 -22.05
CA SER A 745 35.51 -29.49 -22.49
C SER A 745 35.78 -30.82 -23.15
N TYR A 746 36.52 -30.83 -24.26
CA TYR A 746 36.82 -32.02 -25.02
C TYR A 746 38.31 -32.33 -25.09
N THR A 747 38.66 -33.60 -25.01
CA THR A 747 40.05 -34.08 -25.12
C THR A 747 40.17 -35.31 -26.01
N ILE A 748 41.19 -35.33 -26.87
CA ILE A 748 41.59 -36.52 -27.65
C ILE A 748 42.68 -37.24 -26.84
N ASP A 749 42.28 -38.30 -26.14
CA ASP A 749 43.14 -38.95 -25.14
C ASP A 749 44.17 -39.92 -25.75
N SER A 750 44.06 -40.26 -27.04
CA SER A 750 44.93 -41.27 -27.68
C SER A 750 46.00 -40.66 -28.61
N SER A 751 47.25 -41.09 -28.40
CA SER A 751 48.32 -40.99 -29.40
C SER A 751 48.27 -42.26 -30.27
N PRO A 752 48.21 -42.18 -31.61
CA PRO A 752 48.65 -41.05 -32.44
C PRO A 752 47.54 -40.11 -32.95
N ALA A 753 46.27 -40.30 -32.58
CA ALA A 753 45.15 -39.52 -33.08
C ALA A 753 45.32 -38.01 -32.82
N ASN A 754 45.75 -37.63 -31.61
CA ASN A 754 46.01 -36.23 -31.24
C ASN A 754 47.14 -35.54 -32.04
N LYS A 755 47.95 -36.28 -32.80
CA LYS A 755 48.96 -35.75 -33.71
C LYS A 755 48.38 -35.41 -35.09
N ARG A 756 47.32 -36.10 -35.51
CA ARG A 756 46.70 -35.98 -36.84
C ARG A 756 45.44 -35.11 -36.83
N TYR A 757 44.75 -35.08 -35.69
CA TYR A 757 43.46 -34.44 -35.52
C TYR A 757 43.47 -33.42 -34.39
N GLN A 758 42.58 -32.45 -34.50
CA GLN A 758 42.31 -31.45 -33.47
C GLN A 758 40.80 -31.25 -33.31
N ILE A 759 40.38 -30.78 -32.15
CA ILE A 759 39.00 -30.44 -31.81
C ILE A 759 38.98 -29.09 -31.11
N ALA A 760 37.83 -28.42 -31.14
CA ALA A 760 37.62 -27.27 -30.27
C ALA A 760 37.78 -27.71 -28.81
N ALA A 761 38.56 -26.95 -28.03
CA ALA A 761 38.86 -27.31 -26.64
C ALA A 761 37.61 -27.27 -25.76
N THR A 762 36.67 -26.36 -26.05
CA THR A 762 35.46 -26.16 -25.27
C THR A 762 34.27 -25.73 -26.13
N GLU A 763 33.06 -26.06 -25.68
CA GLU A 763 31.77 -25.60 -26.21
C GLU A 763 30.90 -25.06 -25.05
N PRO A 764 30.46 -23.79 -25.08
CA PRO A 764 29.52 -23.26 -24.11
C PRO A 764 28.07 -23.61 -24.49
N ILE A 765 27.27 -24.00 -23.50
CA ILE A 765 25.83 -24.20 -23.62
C ILE A 765 25.13 -23.15 -22.74
N HIS A 766 24.39 -22.25 -23.38
CA HIS A 766 23.61 -21.22 -22.71
C HIS A 766 22.18 -21.69 -22.38
N GLY A 767 21.51 -20.97 -21.49
CA GLY A 767 20.12 -21.25 -21.08
C GLY A 767 19.97 -22.49 -20.19
N ALA A 768 21.01 -22.83 -19.43
CA ALA A 768 20.91 -23.85 -18.39
C ALA A 768 20.40 -23.22 -17.08
N SER A 769 19.82 -24.02 -16.19
CA SER A 769 19.23 -23.51 -14.94
C SER A 769 19.54 -24.39 -13.74
N ILE A 770 19.72 -23.73 -12.60
CA ILE A 770 19.75 -24.37 -11.29
C ILE A 770 18.57 -23.80 -10.51
N SER A 771 17.55 -24.61 -10.25
CA SER A 771 16.37 -24.20 -9.48
C SER A 771 16.68 -24.20 -7.98
N ALA A 772 16.11 -23.23 -7.27
CA ALA A 772 16.24 -23.15 -5.82
C ALA A 772 15.63 -24.41 -5.15
N ARG A 773 16.27 -24.88 -4.08
CA ARG A 773 15.88 -26.12 -3.40
C ARG A 773 14.80 -25.84 -2.35
N PRO A 774 13.74 -26.66 -2.25
CA PRO A 774 12.78 -26.54 -1.16
C PRO A 774 13.41 -26.94 0.18
N LEU A 775 13.13 -26.17 1.22
CA LEU A 775 13.43 -26.52 2.61
C LEU A 775 12.22 -27.18 3.27
N THR A 776 12.48 -28.05 4.25
CA THR A 776 11.44 -28.54 5.16
C THR A 776 11.62 -27.91 6.52
N ILE A 777 10.54 -27.55 7.18
CA ILE A 777 10.57 -26.97 8.53
C ILE A 777 9.54 -27.68 9.40
N THR A 778 9.85 -27.83 10.68
CA THR A 778 8.89 -28.26 11.69
C THR A 778 8.38 -27.03 12.39
N ALA A 779 7.09 -26.73 12.19
CA ALA A 779 6.46 -25.59 12.83
C ALA A 779 6.52 -25.72 14.36
N PRO A 780 6.83 -24.65 15.09
CA PRO A 780 6.70 -24.67 16.53
C PRO A 780 5.24 -24.87 16.93
N THR A 781 5.03 -25.41 18.13
CA THR A 781 3.69 -25.73 18.65
C THR A 781 3.30 -24.67 19.67
N PRO A 782 2.37 -23.75 19.33
CA PRO A 782 1.82 -22.83 20.32
C PRO A 782 1.13 -23.56 21.47
N VAL A 783 1.18 -22.98 22.65
CA VAL A 783 0.44 -23.46 23.83
C VAL A 783 -0.51 -22.39 24.35
N THR A 784 -1.50 -22.84 25.13
CA THR A 784 -2.43 -21.94 25.82
C THR A 784 -1.69 -20.95 26.71
N LYS A 785 -2.06 -19.68 26.64
CA LYS A 785 -1.52 -18.61 27.49
C LYS A 785 -2.61 -17.95 28.32
N ALA A 786 -2.24 -17.40 29.48
CA ALA A 786 -3.10 -16.48 30.20
C ALA A 786 -3.04 -15.08 29.57
N TYR A 787 -4.14 -14.33 29.64
CA TYR A 787 -4.21 -12.96 29.11
C TYR A 787 -3.13 -12.06 29.74
N ASP A 788 -2.23 -11.54 28.90
CA ASP A 788 -1.09 -10.71 29.28
C ASP A 788 -1.12 -9.32 28.61
N GLY A 789 -2.18 -9.02 27.85
CA GLY A 789 -2.31 -7.77 27.10
C GLY A 789 -1.53 -7.69 25.79
N THR A 790 -0.93 -8.78 25.32
CA THR A 790 -0.11 -8.82 24.09
C THR A 790 -0.64 -9.84 23.06
N THR A 791 -0.26 -9.66 21.79
CA THR A 791 -0.51 -10.64 20.71
C THR A 791 0.59 -11.69 20.59
N GLU A 792 1.51 -11.75 21.55
CA GLU A 792 2.66 -12.65 21.54
C GLU A 792 2.21 -14.10 21.77
N VAL A 793 2.84 -15.03 21.04
CA VAL A 793 2.55 -16.46 21.08
C VAL A 793 3.73 -17.20 21.72
N PHE A 794 3.43 -18.23 22.51
CA PHE A 794 4.42 -18.95 23.32
C PHE A 794 4.42 -20.45 23.03
N THR A 795 5.56 -21.11 23.21
CA THR A 795 5.75 -22.58 23.11
C THR A 795 5.69 -23.29 24.46
N GLU A 796 5.76 -22.54 25.57
CA GLU A 796 5.76 -23.07 26.93
C GLU A 796 4.69 -22.40 27.83
N ALA A 797 4.16 -23.18 28.78
CA ALA A 797 3.18 -22.70 29.73
C ALA A 797 3.77 -21.62 30.65
N GLY A 798 2.95 -20.63 31.05
CA GLY A 798 3.40 -19.52 31.89
C GLY A 798 4.06 -18.37 31.13
N ASN A 799 3.90 -18.33 29.81
CA ASN A 799 4.33 -17.24 28.92
C ASN A 799 5.87 -17.01 28.95
N THR A 800 6.67 -18.09 29.02
CA THR A 800 8.13 -18.02 29.21
C THR A 800 8.95 -18.05 27.92
N GLU A 801 8.51 -18.76 26.89
CA GLU A 801 9.25 -18.92 25.63
C GLU A 801 8.43 -18.40 24.45
N LYS A 802 8.81 -17.23 23.92
CA LYS A 802 8.10 -16.54 22.85
C LYS A 802 8.53 -17.04 21.47
N ILE A 803 7.57 -17.25 20.58
CA ILE A 803 7.83 -17.49 19.14
C ILE A 803 8.08 -16.14 18.45
N TYR A 804 9.27 -15.58 18.64
CA TYR A 804 9.70 -14.33 17.99
C TYR A 804 11.17 -14.39 17.64
N ASN A 805 11.47 -14.29 16.33
CA ASN A 805 12.79 -14.58 15.78
C ASN A 805 13.36 -15.91 16.31
N MET A 806 12.49 -16.88 16.58
CA MET A 806 12.89 -18.14 17.18
C MET A 806 13.65 -18.98 16.15
N PRO A 807 14.89 -19.42 16.42
CA PRO A 807 15.65 -20.21 15.46
C PRO A 807 14.95 -21.53 15.14
N ILE A 808 14.77 -21.81 13.85
CA ILE A 808 14.24 -23.10 13.36
C ILE A 808 15.37 -23.80 12.61
N THR A 809 15.59 -25.08 12.89
CA THR A 809 16.52 -25.91 12.12
C THR A 809 15.84 -26.35 10.82
N PRO A 810 16.26 -25.87 9.65
CA PRO A 810 15.68 -26.31 8.39
C PRO A 810 16.18 -27.72 8.03
N GLY A 811 15.27 -28.58 7.58
CA GLY A 811 15.57 -29.83 6.92
C GLY A 811 15.81 -29.66 5.43
N ASN A 812 16.37 -30.69 4.80
CA ASN A 812 16.73 -30.74 3.37
C ASN A 812 17.76 -29.67 2.93
N ILE A 813 18.52 -29.11 3.88
CA ILE A 813 19.64 -28.23 3.60
C ILE A 813 20.83 -29.00 3.03
N VAL A 814 21.59 -28.37 2.13
CA VAL A 814 22.85 -28.94 1.64
C VAL A 814 23.88 -28.80 2.75
N ALA A 815 24.62 -29.86 3.06
CA ALA A 815 25.51 -29.90 4.24
C ALA A 815 26.53 -28.74 4.30
N ALA A 816 27.02 -28.28 3.13
CA ALA A 816 27.96 -27.16 3.03
C ALA A 816 27.35 -25.78 3.36
N ASP A 817 26.02 -25.67 3.39
CA ASP A 817 25.28 -24.44 3.63
C ASP A 817 24.65 -24.38 5.03
N ALA A 818 24.82 -25.43 5.85
CA ALA A 818 24.22 -25.51 7.20
C ALA A 818 24.57 -24.33 8.12
N SER A 819 25.71 -23.67 7.91
CA SER A 819 26.12 -22.46 8.65
C SER A 819 25.87 -21.13 7.91
N LYS A 820 25.34 -21.19 6.69
CA LYS A 820 25.15 -20.04 5.78
C LYS A 820 23.68 -19.74 5.52
N VAL A 821 22.77 -20.51 6.12
CA VAL A 821 21.33 -20.34 6.05
C VAL A 821 20.78 -20.32 7.46
N THR A 822 19.98 -19.31 7.76
CA THR A 822 19.25 -19.17 9.03
C THR A 822 17.77 -19.09 8.72
N VAL A 823 16.97 -19.88 9.44
CA VAL A 823 15.51 -19.77 9.43
C VAL A 823 15.05 -19.35 10.82
N THR A 824 14.19 -18.34 10.89
CA THR A 824 13.56 -17.91 12.15
C THR A 824 12.05 -17.87 12.01
N ALA A 825 11.34 -18.17 13.09
CA ALA A 825 9.88 -18.13 13.17
C ALA A 825 9.42 -16.97 14.07
N THR A 826 8.37 -16.28 13.64
CA THR A 826 7.64 -15.29 14.43
C THR A 826 6.16 -15.56 14.32
N ALA A 827 5.46 -15.63 15.45
CA ALA A 827 4.05 -15.95 15.48
C ALA A 827 3.21 -14.87 16.19
N THR A 828 1.99 -14.69 15.71
CA THR A 828 1.01 -13.73 16.25
C THR A 828 -0.41 -14.29 16.20
N TYR A 829 -1.24 -13.89 17.16
CA TYR A 829 -2.69 -14.16 17.08
C TYR A 829 -3.36 -13.26 16.05
N ASP A 830 -4.11 -13.86 15.12
CA ASP A 830 -4.74 -13.15 14.00
C ASP A 830 -5.89 -12.23 14.46
N THR A 831 -6.61 -12.66 15.50
CA THR A 831 -7.78 -11.93 16.05
C THR A 831 -7.43 -11.11 17.30
N GLY A 832 -6.16 -10.73 17.44
CA GLY A 832 -5.68 -9.86 18.51
C GLY A 832 -5.49 -10.54 19.87
N LYS A 833 -5.26 -9.73 20.90
CA LYS A 833 -4.76 -10.12 22.23
C LYS A 833 -5.82 -10.62 23.21
N ASP A 834 -7.10 -10.43 22.91
CA ASP A 834 -8.19 -10.69 23.85
C ASP A 834 -8.49 -12.19 23.98
N VAL A 835 -9.00 -12.59 25.14
CA VAL A 835 -9.36 -13.96 25.52
C VAL A 835 -10.24 -14.60 24.46
N GLY A 836 -9.96 -15.88 24.20
CA GLY A 836 -10.71 -16.66 23.25
C GLY A 836 -10.17 -18.07 23.15
N THR A 837 -11.04 -19.01 22.81
CA THR A 837 -10.65 -20.38 22.50
C THR A 837 -10.29 -20.51 21.04
N ASN A 838 -9.40 -21.45 20.73
CA ASN A 838 -9.01 -21.84 19.38
C ASN A 838 -8.61 -20.64 18.50
N LYS A 839 -7.93 -19.63 19.08
CA LYS A 839 -7.56 -18.43 18.33
C LYS A 839 -6.53 -18.80 17.28
N LYS A 840 -6.80 -18.41 16.04
CA LYS A 840 -5.91 -18.62 14.89
C LYS A 840 -4.60 -17.88 15.05
N ILE A 841 -3.53 -18.56 14.65
CA ILE A 841 -2.16 -18.08 14.72
C ILE A 841 -1.54 -18.19 13.34
N THR A 842 -0.94 -17.09 12.89
CA THR A 842 -0.03 -17.06 11.75
C THR A 842 1.41 -17.17 12.26
N ILE A 843 2.16 -18.13 11.72
CA ILE A 843 3.61 -18.26 11.94
C ILE A 843 4.32 -17.91 10.64
N THR A 844 5.05 -16.80 10.65
CA THR A 844 5.85 -16.34 9.51
C THR A 844 7.29 -16.81 9.67
N TYR A 845 7.87 -17.31 8.57
CA TYR A 845 9.26 -17.78 8.54
C TYR A 845 10.14 -16.82 7.74
N THR A 846 11.24 -16.39 8.36
CA THR A 846 12.25 -15.57 7.68
C THR A 846 13.46 -16.43 7.33
N LEU A 847 13.78 -16.50 6.03
CA LEU A 847 14.95 -17.15 5.47
C LEU A 847 16.05 -16.11 5.19
N ALA A 848 17.24 -16.30 5.76
CA ALA A 848 18.37 -15.37 5.61
C ALA A 848 19.72 -16.09 5.56
N GLY A 849 20.78 -15.35 5.24
CA GLY A 849 22.16 -15.83 5.14
C GLY A 849 22.71 -15.87 3.70
N ASP A 850 24.03 -16.07 3.57
CA ASP A 850 24.75 -15.96 2.29
C ASP A 850 24.28 -16.96 1.22
N ALA A 851 23.75 -18.12 1.66
CA ALA A 851 23.26 -19.17 0.77
C ALA A 851 21.72 -19.17 0.63
N ALA A 852 21.01 -18.24 1.27
CA ALA A 852 19.54 -18.22 1.29
C ALA A 852 18.92 -18.15 -0.11
N GLY A 853 19.54 -17.42 -1.05
CA GLY A 853 19.07 -17.31 -2.43
C GLY A 853 19.09 -18.62 -3.22
N ASN A 854 19.73 -19.67 -2.70
CA ASN A 854 19.74 -21.00 -3.29
C ASN A 854 18.54 -21.88 -2.86
N TYR A 855 17.68 -21.37 -1.97
CA TYR A 855 16.54 -22.08 -1.41
C TYR A 855 15.23 -21.34 -1.67
N LEU A 856 14.13 -22.10 -1.76
CA LEU A 856 12.81 -21.50 -1.95
C LEU A 856 12.36 -20.75 -0.68
N PRO A 857 11.64 -19.63 -0.83
CA PRO A 857 10.98 -18.97 0.28
C PRO A 857 10.04 -19.94 1.03
N LEU A 858 9.98 -19.80 2.34
CA LEU A 858 9.07 -20.56 3.19
C LEU A 858 7.71 -19.85 3.23
N SER A 859 6.64 -20.62 3.16
CA SER A 859 5.27 -20.09 3.31
C SER A 859 4.89 -19.99 4.78
N ASP A 860 4.03 -19.02 5.09
CA ASP A 860 3.47 -18.85 6.43
C ASP A 860 2.61 -20.07 6.82
N ASP A 861 2.65 -20.45 8.09
CA ASP A 861 1.83 -21.52 8.65
C ASP A 861 0.63 -20.93 9.40
N HIS A 862 -0.58 -21.24 8.90
CA HIS A 862 -1.86 -20.82 9.46
C HIS A 862 -2.66 -21.99 10.07
N SER A 863 -2.02 -23.16 10.21
CA SER A 863 -2.66 -24.38 10.72
C SER A 863 -2.80 -24.40 12.24
N LYS A 864 -2.10 -23.50 12.94
CA LYS A 864 -2.01 -23.51 14.40
C LYS A 864 -3.10 -22.67 15.06
N ASN A 865 -3.44 -23.08 16.27
CA ASN A 865 -4.33 -22.39 17.17
C ASN A 865 -3.83 -22.55 18.60
N ALA A 866 -4.19 -21.62 19.46
CA ALA A 866 -4.04 -21.76 20.90
C ALA A 866 -5.11 -20.92 21.60
N ASP A 867 -5.42 -21.30 22.84
CA ASP A 867 -6.34 -20.54 23.67
C ASP A 867 -5.61 -19.37 24.34
N ILE A 868 -6.31 -18.24 24.50
CA ILE A 868 -5.97 -17.22 25.50
C ILE A 868 -7.00 -17.35 26.61
N THR A 869 -6.58 -17.76 27.80
CA THR A 869 -7.48 -17.89 28.97
C THR A 869 -7.55 -16.60 29.78
N PRO A 870 -8.67 -16.33 30.48
CA PRO A 870 -8.78 -15.17 31.34
C PRO A 870 -7.68 -15.11 32.39
N LEU A 871 -7.15 -13.91 32.62
CA LEU A 871 -6.27 -13.67 33.75
C LEU A 871 -7.09 -13.68 35.04
N THR A 872 -6.75 -14.59 35.94
CA THR A 872 -7.41 -14.68 37.25
C THR A 872 -6.94 -13.55 38.17
N ILE A 873 -7.88 -12.78 38.72
CA ILE A 873 -7.64 -11.68 39.66
C ILE A 873 -8.27 -11.96 41.02
N ALA A 874 -7.50 -11.76 42.08
CA ALA A 874 -7.98 -11.85 43.46
C ALA A 874 -8.50 -10.49 43.93
N THR A 875 -9.65 -10.48 44.60
CA THR A 875 -10.28 -9.26 45.10
C THR A 875 -10.63 -9.37 46.58
N THR A 876 -10.76 -8.23 47.25
CA THR A 876 -11.26 -8.13 48.61
C THR A 876 -12.20 -6.92 48.71
N PRO A 877 -13.46 -7.14 49.16
CA PRO A 877 -14.39 -6.05 49.40
C PRO A 877 -13.97 -5.28 50.66
N ILE A 878 -14.02 -3.96 50.56
CA ILE A 878 -13.66 -3.03 51.62
C ILE A 878 -14.83 -2.08 51.84
N VAL A 879 -15.26 -2.02 53.10
CA VAL A 879 -16.18 -1.00 53.60
C VAL A 879 -15.50 -0.38 54.79
N ASN A 880 -15.12 0.89 54.67
CA ASN A 880 -14.55 1.61 55.81
C ASN A 880 -15.62 1.71 56.90
N ASN A 881 -15.22 1.79 58.17
CA ASN A 881 -16.20 1.91 59.26
C ASN A 881 -17.09 3.15 59.12
N SER A 882 -16.60 4.22 58.49
CA SER A 882 -17.41 5.41 58.13
C SER A 882 -18.54 5.08 57.15
N ASP A 883 -18.28 4.17 56.20
CA ASP A 883 -19.17 3.89 55.06
C ASP A 883 -20.21 2.81 55.41
N LYS A 884 -20.05 2.15 56.56
CA LYS A 884 -21.06 1.24 57.13
C LYS A 884 -22.28 1.98 57.67
N THR A 885 -22.14 3.28 57.91
CA THR A 885 -23.21 4.12 58.43
C THR A 885 -23.69 5.08 57.36
N LYS A 886 -25.00 5.15 57.16
CA LYS A 886 -25.62 6.22 56.36
C LYS A 886 -26.75 6.90 57.12
N GLU A 887 -27.03 8.14 56.77
CA GLU A 887 -28.26 8.80 57.16
C GLU A 887 -29.42 8.24 56.32
N TYR A 888 -30.61 8.15 56.92
CA TYR A 888 -31.81 7.68 56.25
C TYR A 888 -32.09 8.48 54.96
N ASP A 889 -32.27 7.76 53.85
CA ASP A 889 -32.52 8.32 52.52
C ASP A 889 -33.69 7.64 51.79
N GLY A 890 -34.45 6.80 52.50
CA GLY A 890 -35.56 6.02 51.95
C GLY A 890 -35.16 4.74 51.19
N THR A 891 -33.86 4.41 51.08
CA THR A 891 -33.39 3.25 50.30
C THR A 891 -32.64 2.23 51.17
N SER A 892 -32.60 0.96 50.74
CA SER A 892 -31.74 -0.07 51.34
C SER A 892 -30.29 0.01 50.86
N LYS A 893 -29.97 0.88 49.90
CA LYS A 893 -28.66 0.91 49.23
C LYS A 893 -27.51 1.22 50.19
N ALA A 894 -26.47 0.42 50.13
CA ALA A 894 -25.21 0.57 50.85
C ALA A 894 -24.05 0.84 49.88
N ALA A 895 -22.91 1.29 50.40
CA ALA A 895 -21.69 1.51 49.62
C ALA A 895 -20.64 0.43 49.94
N VAL A 896 -20.07 -0.18 48.90
CA VAL A 896 -18.98 -1.15 49.01
C VAL A 896 -17.93 -0.82 47.95
N THR A 897 -16.66 -0.75 48.35
CA THR A 897 -15.53 -0.58 47.42
C THR A 897 -14.83 -1.92 47.23
N ILE A 898 -14.54 -2.30 45.99
CA ILE A 898 -13.78 -3.53 45.70
C ILE A 898 -12.32 -3.15 45.48
N ARG A 899 -11.39 -3.85 46.15
CA ARG A 899 -9.95 -3.77 45.87
C ARG A 899 -9.43 -5.06 45.27
N VAL A 900 -8.51 -4.95 44.32
CA VAL A 900 -7.72 -6.08 43.82
C VAL A 900 -6.56 -6.31 44.79
N THR A 901 -6.34 -7.55 45.23
CA THR A 901 -5.38 -7.89 46.30
C THR A 901 -4.13 -8.61 45.85
N ASP A 902 -4.12 -9.19 44.64
CA ASP A 902 -2.89 -9.75 44.08
C ASP A 902 -2.02 -8.61 43.54
N THR A 903 -0.92 -8.31 44.24
CA THR A 903 -0.05 -7.15 43.96
C THR A 903 1.24 -7.52 43.23
N ASN A 904 1.41 -8.78 42.81
CA ASN A 904 2.60 -9.20 42.08
C ASN A 904 2.43 -9.30 40.55
N GLN A 905 1.24 -8.99 40.01
CA GLN A 905 0.86 -9.04 38.59
C GLN A 905 -0.39 -8.13 38.41
N ILE A 906 -0.57 -7.14 37.51
CA ILE A 906 0.02 -6.77 36.22
C ILE A 906 -0.38 -5.29 35.93
N PRO A 907 0.48 -4.43 35.35
CA PRO A 907 0.09 -3.10 34.84
C PRO A 907 -1.21 -3.09 34.03
N ILE A 908 -1.51 -4.16 33.29
CA ILE A 908 -2.71 -4.28 32.46
C ILE A 908 -4.02 -4.21 33.27
N VAL A 909 -4.05 -4.72 34.51
CA VAL A 909 -5.27 -4.69 35.35
C VAL A 909 -5.49 -3.26 35.84
N GLN A 910 -4.42 -2.59 36.29
CA GLN A 910 -4.46 -1.21 36.75
C GLN A 910 -4.83 -0.25 35.61
N ASP A 911 -4.26 -0.45 34.42
CA ASP A 911 -4.57 0.33 33.23
C ASP A 911 -6.03 0.14 32.81
N ALA A 912 -6.53 -1.10 32.82
CA ALA A 912 -7.93 -1.38 32.48
C ALA A 912 -8.92 -0.74 33.46
N LEU A 913 -8.60 -0.76 34.76
CA LEU A 913 -9.39 -0.07 35.80
C LEU A 913 -9.33 1.46 35.65
N THR A 914 -8.14 2.01 35.39
CA THR A 914 -7.93 3.47 35.27
C THR A 914 -8.59 4.04 34.02
N ASN A 915 -8.58 3.28 32.92
CA ASN A 915 -9.22 3.65 31.65
C ASN A 915 -10.72 3.32 31.62
N GLY A 916 -11.28 2.73 32.68
CA GLY A 916 -12.69 2.37 32.77
C GLY A 916 -13.14 1.25 31.82
N THR A 917 -12.21 0.48 31.23
CA THR A 917 -12.52 -0.67 30.38
C THR A 917 -12.79 -1.94 31.18
N LEU A 918 -12.28 -2.01 32.41
CA LEU A 918 -12.63 -2.98 33.42
C LEU A 918 -13.32 -2.27 34.59
N VAL A 919 -14.52 -2.69 34.94
CA VAL A 919 -15.36 -2.07 35.98
C VAL A 919 -15.87 -3.17 36.92
N PHE A 920 -16.02 -2.84 38.21
CA PHE A 920 -16.71 -3.68 39.17
C PHE A 920 -18.16 -3.19 39.29
N ASP A 921 -19.10 -3.93 38.73
CA ASP A 921 -20.53 -3.67 38.94
C ASP A 921 -20.91 -4.19 40.32
N THR A 922 -21.05 -3.28 41.28
CA THR A 922 -21.36 -3.59 42.68
C THR A 922 -22.80 -3.26 43.01
N THR A 923 -23.52 -4.20 43.61
CA THR A 923 -24.76 -3.95 44.34
C THR A 923 -24.54 -4.25 45.81
N ALA A 924 -25.02 -3.37 46.68
CA ALA A 924 -24.94 -3.57 48.12
C ALA A 924 -26.17 -2.98 48.80
N VAL A 925 -26.70 -3.72 49.77
CA VAL A 925 -27.93 -3.39 50.49
C VAL A 925 -27.79 -3.70 51.98
N TYR A 926 -28.41 -2.87 52.82
CA TYR A 926 -28.61 -3.16 54.23
C TYR A 926 -29.67 -4.25 54.39
N GLN A 927 -29.40 -5.21 55.27
CA GLN A 927 -30.30 -6.28 55.62
C GLN A 927 -30.47 -6.39 57.14
N ASP A 928 -31.71 -6.65 57.52
CA ASP A 928 -32.08 -7.09 58.87
C ASP A 928 -32.63 -8.51 58.77
N ASN A 929 -32.05 -9.45 59.52
CA ASN A 929 -32.39 -10.89 59.45
C ASN A 929 -32.52 -11.42 58.01
N ASN A 930 -31.53 -11.08 57.16
CA ASN A 930 -31.45 -11.48 55.75
C ASN A 930 -32.52 -10.88 54.81
N SER A 931 -33.35 -9.95 55.30
CA SER A 931 -34.30 -9.20 54.47
C SER A 931 -33.78 -7.79 54.25
N GLU A 932 -33.89 -7.27 53.02
CA GLU A 932 -33.51 -5.89 52.74
C GLU A 932 -34.28 -4.91 53.63
N THR A 933 -33.57 -3.94 54.19
CA THR A 933 -34.16 -2.90 55.03
C THR A 933 -33.66 -1.52 54.61
N SER A 934 -34.56 -0.55 54.62
CA SER A 934 -34.26 0.88 54.47
C SER A 934 -34.48 1.65 55.77
N THR A 935 -34.96 1.01 56.85
CA THR A 935 -35.37 1.70 58.08
C THR A 935 -34.19 2.01 59.01
N VAL A 936 -34.39 2.97 59.91
CA VAL A 936 -33.39 3.35 60.91
C VAL A 936 -33.15 2.21 61.91
N GLY A 937 -31.87 1.92 62.15
CA GLY A 937 -31.43 0.93 63.13
C GLY A 937 -29.95 0.58 62.99
N SER A 938 -29.49 -0.31 63.86
CA SER A 938 -28.07 -0.66 63.99
C SER A 938 -27.88 -2.16 64.12
N GLY A 939 -26.72 -2.67 63.69
CA GLY A 939 -26.42 -4.11 63.73
C GLY A 939 -26.83 -4.86 62.47
N TYR A 940 -27.23 -4.13 61.43
CA TYR A 940 -27.55 -4.69 60.12
C TYR A 940 -26.33 -5.35 59.48
N THR A 941 -26.60 -6.27 58.57
CA THR A 941 -25.58 -6.81 57.65
C THR A 941 -25.68 -6.05 56.33
N ILE A 942 -24.53 -5.75 55.72
CA ILE A 942 -24.49 -5.26 54.33
C ILE A 942 -24.28 -6.49 53.46
N ALA A 943 -25.33 -6.90 52.74
CA ALA A 943 -25.21 -7.92 51.71
C ALA A 943 -24.73 -7.25 50.43
N TYR A 944 -23.74 -7.86 49.77
CA TYR A 944 -23.18 -7.33 48.54
C TYR A 944 -23.03 -8.42 47.49
N THR A 945 -23.14 -8.00 46.24
CA THR A 945 -22.82 -8.79 45.05
C THR A 945 -21.98 -7.92 44.14
N TYR A 946 -20.90 -8.46 43.58
CA TYR A 946 -20.17 -7.78 42.53
C TYR A 946 -19.73 -8.72 41.42
N LYS A 947 -19.60 -8.18 40.21
CA LYS A 947 -19.09 -8.88 39.03
C LYS A 947 -18.27 -7.92 38.16
N LEU A 948 -17.49 -8.47 37.25
CA LEU A 948 -16.76 -7.68 36.28
C LEU A 948 -17.70 -7.20 35.16
N SER A 949 -17.52 -5.96 34.73
CA SER A 949 -18.22 -5.33 33.61
C SER A 949 -17.26 -4.41 32.83
N GLY A 950 -17.72 -3.88 31.71
CA GLY A 950 -16.90 -3.10 30.78
C GLY A 950 -16.33 -3.93 29.62
N THR A 951 -15.73 -3.25 28.66
CA THR A 951 -15.28 -3.85 27.39
C THR A 951 -14.16 -4.87 27.55
N ALA A 952 -13.33 -4.75 28.58
CA ALA A 952 -12.22 -5.67 28.86
C ALA A 952 -12.58 -6.79 29.87
N ALA A 953 -13.80 -6.81 30.42
CA ALA A 953 -14.18 -7.76 31.49
C ALA A 953 -13.98 -9.23 31.11
N HIS A 954 -14.28 -9.60 29.86
CA HIS A 954 -14.12 -10.96 29.34
C HIS A 954 -12.67 -11.48 29.36
N ASN A 955 -11.69 -10.58 29.52
CA ASN A 955 -10.27 -10.93 29.60
C ASN A 955 -9.81 -11.37 31.00
N PHE A 956 -10.67 -11.22 32.01
CA PHE A 956 -10.33 -11.46 33.41
C PHE A 956 -11.35 -12.39 34.07
N SER A 957 -10.93 -13.11 35.10
CA SER A 957 -11.82 -13.92 35.94
C SER A 957 -11.56 -13.63 37.41
N LEU A 958 -12.58 -13.72 38.26
CA LEU A 958 -12.45 -13.48 39.69
C LEU A 958 -12.19 -14.78 40.46
N VAL A 959 -11.20 -14.76 41.35
CA VAL A 959 -10.96 -15.89 42.27
C VAL A 959 -12.19 -16.13 43.14
N GLY A 960 -12.76 -17.34 43.07
CA GLY A 960 -13.90 -17.73 43.91
C GLY A 960 -15.25 -17.19 43.48
N ALA A 961 -15.37 -16.64 42.27
CA ALA A 961 -16.67 -16.29 41.70
C ALA A 961 -17.51 -17.52 41.36
N ALA A 962 -18.83 -17.36 41.42
CA ALA A 962 -19.79 -18.34 40.94
C ALA A 962 -19.73 -18.47 39.40
N SER A 963 -20.48 -19.42 38.84
CA SER A 963 -20.52 -19.67 37.39
C SER A 963 -21.02 -18.49 36.56
N ASP A 964 -21.77 -17.57 37.17
CA ASP A 964 -22.23 -16.32 36.55
C ASP A 964 -21.22 -15.17 36.65
N GLY A 965 -20.02 -15.43 37.20
CA GLY A 965 -18.95 -14.45 37.40
C GLY A 965 -19.17 -13.53 38.60
N SER A 966 -20.21 -13.74 39.41
CA SER A 966 -20.50 -12.92 40.59
C SER A 966 -19.83 -13.45 41.85
N ILE A 967 -19.44 -12.53 42.73
CA ILE A 967 -19.06 -12.81 44.11
C ILE A 967 -20.11 -12.17 45.02
N THR A 968 -20.69 -12.97 45.90
CA THR A 968 -21.67 -12.54 46.91
C THR A 968 -21.09 -12.69 48.31
N GLY A 969 -21.40 -11.77 49.22
CA GLY A 969 -21.03 -11.92 50.62
C GLY A 969 -21.76 -10.94 51.54
N THR A 970 -21.39 -10.96 52.82
CA THR A 970 -21.98 -10.07 53.84
C THR A 970 -20.89 -9.40 54.69
N ILE A 971 -21.17 -8.18 55.16
CA ILE A 971 -20.33 -7.42 56.09
C ILE A 971 -21.18 -7.01 57.29
N SER A 972 -20.77 -7.36 58.50
CA SER A 972 -21.50 -7.02 59.72
C SER A 972 -21.23 -5.58 60.19
N GLY A 973 -22.20 -5.03 60.94
CA GLY A 973 -22.06 -3.72 61.60
C GLY A 973 -22.56 -2.54 60.77
N GLY A 974 -23.51 -2.77 59.87
CA GLY A 974 -24.23 -1.73 59.15
C GLY A 974 -25.17 -0.94 60.08
N CYS A 975 -25.33 0.35 59.80
CA CYS A 975 -26.18 1.26 60.56
C CYS A 975 -26.87 2.25 59.61
N ILE A 976 -28.18 2.43 59.77
CA ILE A 976 -28.93 3.52 59.15
C ILE A 976 -29.38 4.44 60.29
N THR A 977 -28.86 5.66 60.34
CA THR A 977 -29.20 6.65 61.37
C THR A 977 -30.37 7.51 60.96
N ALA A 978 -31.16 7.98 61.93
CA ALA A 978 -32.28 8.88 61.67
C ALA A 978 -31.85 10.15 60.94
N LYS A 979 -32.67 10.56 59.97
CA LYS A 979 -32.46 11.80 59.22
C LYS A 979 -32.86 13.00 60.06
N LYS A 980 -31.98 14.00 60.11
CA LYS A 980 -32.28 15.26 60.80
C LYS A 980 -33.27 16.08 59.99
N LEU A 981 -34.43 16.33 60.58
CA LEU A 981 -35.41 17.29 60.08
C LEU A 981 -35.10 18.68 60.63
N SER A 982 -35.34 19.70 59.81
CA SER A 982 -35.12 21.09 60.17
C SER A 982 -36.43 21.86 60.27
N VAL A 983 -36.52 22.68 61.31
CA VAL A 983 -37.62 23.61 61.61
C VAL A 983 -37.02 24.90 62.15
N THR A 984 -37.58 26.05 61.78
CA THR A 984 -37.09 27.37 62.21
C THR A 984 -38.12 28.06 63.11
N ALA A 985 -37.68 28.94 64.02
CA ALA A 985 -38.57 29.73 64.87
C ALA A 985 -39.58 30.56 64.04
N THR A 986 -39.14 31.08 62.89
CA THR A 986 -39.99 31.81 61.94
C THR A 986 -41.08 30.92 61.34
N ALA A 987 -40.76 29.68 60.97
CA ALA A 987 -41.75 28.73 60.44
C ALA A 987 -42.78 28.31 61.50
N LEU A 988 -42.41 28.34 62.79
CA LEU A 988 -43.35 28.14 63.89
C LEU A 988 -44.29 29.33 64.10
N GLY A 989 -43.91 30.53 63.66
CA GLY A 989 -44.60 31.77 64.05
C GLY A 989 -44.47 32.04 65.55
N LEU A 990 -43.33 31.66 66.15
CA LEU A 990 -43.06 31.86 67.57
C LEU A 990 -43.03 33.37 67.88
N GLN A 991 -43.93 33.81 68.76
CA GLN A 991 -43.90 35.17 69.31
C GLN A 991 -42.96 35.20 70.51
N THR A 992 -41.99 36.12 70.45
CA THR A 992 -40.97 36.30 71.48
C THR A 992 -41.33 37.37 72.50
N GLU A 993 -42.49 38.02 72.37
CA GLU A 993 -42.96 39.04 73.31
C GLU A 993 -44.41 38.74 73.72
N LYS A 994 -44.73 38.90 75.01
CA LYS A 994 -46.11 38.85 75.51
C LYS A 994 -46.28 39.72 76.75
N ASP A 995 -47.51 40.16 77.02
CA ASP A 995 -47.84 40.79 78.30
C ASP A 995 -47.91 39.75 79.42
N TYR A 996 -47.62 40.18 80.65
CA TYR A 996 -47.68 39.33 81.83
C TYR A 996 -49.07 38.68 81.97
N ASP A 997 -49.10 37.35 81.95
CA ASP A 997 -50.31 36.52 82.00
C ASP A 997 -50.23 35.41 83.06
N GLY A 998 -49.14 35.35 83.82
CA GLY A 998 -48.91 34.38 84.89
C GLY A 998 -48.55 32.95 84.44
N ASN A 999 -48.20 32.71 83.16
CA ASN A 999 -47.77 31.38 82.69
C ASN A 999 -46.47 31.42 81.86
N THR A 1000 -45.84 30.26 81.65
CA THR A 1000 -44.62 30.13 80.82
C THR A 1000 -44.90 29.72 79.38
N ASN A 1001 -46.15 29.48 78.98
CA ASN A 1001 -46.44 28.97 77.65
C ASN A 1001 -46.17 30.05 76.59
N THR A 1002 -45.66 29.61 75.43
CA THR A 1002 -45.59 30.43 74.22
C THR A 1002 -46.84 30.21 73.36
N ASN A 1003 -47.02 31.05 72.34
CA ASN A 1003 -48.13 30.94 71.39
C ASN A 1003 -48.08 29.68 70.51
N VAL A 1004 -46.95 28.95 70.49
CA VAL A 1004 -46.76 27.75 69.66
C VAL A 1004 -46.71 26.46 70.48
N SER A 1005 -46.83 26.54 71.82
CA SER A 1005 -46.89 25.33 72.66
C SER A 1005 -48.14 24.51 72.31
N GLY A 1006 -47.96 23.22 72.01
CA GLY A 1006 -49.01 22.33 71.52
C GLY A 1006 -49.29 22.41 70.02
N LYS A 1007 -48.58 23.25 69.25
CA LYS A 1007 -48.75 23.37 67.79
C LYS A 1007 -48.34 22.07 67.08
N ILE A 1008 -49.12 21.65 66.08
CA ILE A 1008 -48.81 20.51 65.21
C ILE A 1008 -48.24 21.03 63.90
N ILE A 1009 -47.13 20.45 63.44
CA ILE A 1009 -46.48 20.75 62.16
C ILE A 1009 -46.44 19.48 61.32
N THR A 1010 -46.84 19.59 60.06
CA THR A 1010 -46.75 18.55 59.04
C THR A 1010 -45.93 19.04 57.85
N ASP A 1011 -45.68 18.15 56.88
CA ASP A 1011 -45.08 18.52 55.60
C ASP A 1011 -45.82 19.72 54.97
N GLY A 1012 -45.06 20.71 54.47
CA GLY A 1012 -45.56 21.97 53.92
C GLY A 1012 -45.86 23.09 54.92
N THR A 1013 -45.84 22.83 56.24
CA THR A 1013 -46.13 23.85 57.28
C THR A 1013 -44.90 24.30 58.09
N GLY A 1014 -43.69 24.00 57.60
CA GLY A 1014 -42.42 24.45 58.20
C GLY A 1014 -41.42 23.35 58.56
N LEU A 1015 -41.80 22.07 58.40
CA LEU A 1015 -40.91 20.92 58.58
C LEU A 1015 -40.23 20.58 57.24
N THR A 1016 -38.90 20.55 57.20
CA THR A 1016 -38.11 20.32 55.97
C THR A 1016 -37.13 19.17 56.13
N GLY A 1017 -36.87 18.43 55.04
CA GLY A 1017 -35.94 17.30 55.01
C GLY A 1017 -36.59 15.91 54.99
N ILE A 1018 -37.92 15.83 54.91
CA ILE A 1018 -38.67 14.56 54.74
C ILE A 1018 -38.33 13.96 53.36
N VAL A 1019 -38.14 12.64 53.31
CA VAL A 1019 -37.87 11.90 52.08
C VAL A 1019 -39.20 11.56 51.39
N GLY A 1020 -39.31 11.91 50.10
CA GLY A 1020 -40.44 11.51 49.26
C GLY A 1020 -41.80 12.01 49.77
N THR A 1021 -42.75 11.08 49.94
CA THR A 1021 -44.14 11.35 50.38
C THR A 1021 -44.44 10.79 51.77
N GLU A 1022 -43.40 10.57 52.58
CA GLU A 1022 -43.50 9.98 53.91
C GLU A 1022 -44.25 10.88 54.90
N LYS A 1023 -44.91 10.27 55.89
CA LYS A 1023 -45.81 10.96 56.81
C LYS A 1023 -45.19 11.13 58.19
N VAL A 1024 -44.65 12.32 58.43
CA VAL A 1024 -44.09 12.73 59.72
C VAL A 1024 -44.83 13.95 60.26
N ILE A 1025 -45.22 13.86 61.53
CA ILE A 1025 -45.91 14.91 62.28
C ILE A 1025 -45.01 15.31 63.45
N ALA A 1026 -44.78 16.61 63.64
CA ALA A 1026 -44.05 17.14 64.78
C ALA A 1026 -45.00 17.93 65.69
N THR A 1027 -45.10 17.56 66.96
CA THR A 1027 -45.84 18.32 67.97
C THR A 1027 -44.86 19.16 68.79
N VAL A 1028 -45.12 20.45 68.88
CA VAL A 1028 -44.25 21.45 69.49
C VAL A 1028 -44.53 21.58 70.97
N SER A 1029 -43.49 21.59 71.80
CA SER A 1029 -43.52 21.98 73.20
C SER A 1029 -42.61 23.17 73.38
N SER A 1030 -43.16 24.35 73.69
CA SER A 1030 -42.39 25.60 73.71
C SER A 1030 -42.79 26.52 74.85
N HIS A 1031 -41.82 26.85 75.70
CA HIS A 1031 -42.05 27.55 76.97
C HIS A 1031 -40.93 28.55 77.27
N TYR A 1032 -41.29 29.67 77.89
CA TYR A 1032 -40.39 30.58 78.59
C TYR A 1032 -39.79 29.88 79.82
N THR A 1033 -38.58 30.26 80.21
CA THR A 1033 -37.92 29.71 81.40
C THR A 1033 -38.55 30.16 82.71
N ASP A 1034 -39.25 31.30 82.73
CA ASP A 1034 -39.95 31.87 83.89
C ASP A 1034 -41.26 32.53 83.44
N ALA A 1035 -42.22 32.68 84.36
CA ALA A 1035 -43.54 33.27 84.09
C ALA A 1035 -43.62 34.77 84.43
N ASN A 1036 -42.65 35.29 85.19
CA ASN A 1036 -42.60 36.68 85.63
C ASN A 1036 -42.22 37.62 84.48
N ALA A 1037 -42.58 38.90 84.59
CA ALA A 1037 -42.15 39.93 83.65
C ALA A 1037 -40.61 40.06 83.62
N GLY A 1038 -40.05 40.32 82.44
CA GLY A 1038 -38.61 40.40 82.18
C GLY A 1038 -38.19 39.60 80.94
N ASP A 1039 -36.87 39.60 80.67
CA ASP A 1039 -36.27 38.85 79.57
C ASP A 1039 -35.97 37.40 79.99
N HIS A 1040 -36.43 36.44 79.20
CA HIS A 1040 -36.33 35.00 79.47
C HIS A 1040 -35.98 34.22 78.20
N ASN A 1041 -35.38 33.04 78.36
CA ASN A 1041 -35.13 32.15 77.23
C ASN A 1041 -36.38 31.32 76.93
N ILE A 1042 -36.57 31.01 75.64
CA ILE A 1042 -37.58 30.08 75.14
C ILE A 1042 -36.89 28.78 74.73
N THR A 1043 -37.34 27.67 75.30
CA THR A 1043 -36.90 26.33 74.91
C THR A 1043 -38.01 25.66 74.10
N THR A 1044 -37.69 25.22 72.88
CA THR A 1044 -38.63 24.52 72.00
C THR A 1044 -38.15 23.11 71.67
N SER A 1045 -38.93 22.10 72.05
CA SER A 1045 -38.68 20.70 71.74
C SER A 1045 -39.82 20.11 70.90
N PHE A 1046 -39.55 18.98 70.24
CA PHE A 1046 -40.49 18.35 69.31
C PHE A 1046 -40.67 16.88 69.66
N SER A 1047 -41.91 16.42 69.69
CA SER A 1047 -42.23 15.00 69.66
C SER A 1047 -42.70 14.62 68.26
N LEU A 1048 -42.05 13.61 67.68
CA LEU A 1048 -42.39 13.10 66.35
C LEU A 1048 -43.43 11.97 66.47
N SER A 1049 -44.40 11.96 65.55
CA SER A 1049 -45.40 10.90 65.39
C SER A 1049 -45.78 10.73 63.91
N GLY A 1050 -46.52 9.67 63.59
CA GLY A 1050 -46.81 9.25 62.21
C GLY A 1050 -46.07 7.97 61.83
N ASP A 1051 -46.52 7.33 60.75
CA ASP A 1051 -46.09 5.97 60.37
C ASP A 1051 -44.57 5.89 60.11
N ASP A 1052 -43.97 6.98 59.63
CA ASP A 1052 -42.54 7.03 59.26
C ASP A 1052 -41.67 7.77 60.29
N SER A 1053 -42.25 8.23 61.40
CA SER A 1053 -41.58 9.10 62.38
C SER A 1053 -40.32 8.49 63.01
N GLY A 1054 -40.25 7.16 63.09
CA GLY A 1054 -39.07 6.44 63.58
C GLY A 1054 -37.81 6.62 62.73
N ASN A 1055 -37.94 7.10 61.50
CA ASN A 1055 -36.81 7.34 60.59
C ASN A 1055 -36.17 8.73 60.73
N TYR A 1056 -36.72 9.58 61.60
CA TYR A 1056 -36.38 11.01 61.67
C TYR A 1056 -36.11 11.48 63.09
N CYS A 1057 -35.37 12.57 63.22
CA CYS A 1057 -35.21 13.31 64.47
C CYS A 1057 -35.23 14.82 64.20
N ILE A 1058 -35.66 15.61 65.18
CA ILE A 1058 -35.55 17.08 65.14
C ILE A 1058 -34.71 17.51 66.33
N GLU A 1059 -33.73 18.38 66.09
CA GLU A 1059 -32.97 19.00 67.18
C GLU A 1059 -33.82 20.09 67.87
N PRO A 1060 -33.81 20.18 69.22
CA PRO A 1060 -34.50 21.25 69.93
C PRO A 1060 -33.99 22.63 69.48
N LEU A 1061 -34.89 23.62 69.40
CA LEU A 1061 -34.48 25.02 69.27
C LEU A 1061 -34.28 25.58 70.67
N THR A 1062 -33.03 25.65 71.11
CA THR A 1062 -32.64 26.22 72.41
C THR A 1062 -32.21 27.68 72.24
N ASP A 1063 -32.41 28.50 73.28
CA ASP A 1063 -31.91 29.87 73.41
C ASP A 1063 -32.56 30.95 72.54
N SER A 1064 -33.84 30.81 72.17
CA SER A 1064 -34.59 31.93 71.59
C SER A 1064 -34.92 32.95 72.68
N ALA A 1065 -34.41 34.17 72.60
CA ALA A 1065 -34.69 35.22 73.60
C ALA A 1065 -36.14 35.73 73.45
N GLY A 1066 -36.82 35.94 74.58
CA GLY A 1066 -38.13 36.59 74.60
C GLY A 1066 -38.39 37.40 75.87
N THR A 1067 -39.40 38.25 75.84
CA THR A 1067 -39.68 39.25 76.87
C THR A 1067 -41.14 39.17 77.33
N ILE A 1068 -41.35 39.19 78.64
CA ILE A 1068 -42.69 39.30 79.24
C ILE A 1068 -42.86 40.72 79.81
N THR A 1069 -43.81 41.50 79.28
CA THR A 1069 -44.02 42.92 79.67
C THR A 1069 -44.91 43.06 80.92
N PRO A 1070 -44.53 43.88 81.92
CA PRO A 1070 -45.41 44.19 83.07
C PRO A 1070 -46.71 44.90 82.64
N ILE A 1071 -47.79 44.72 83.40
CA ILE A 1071 -49.10 45.37 83.12
C ILE A 1071 -49.44 46.52 84.10
N GLN A 1072 -50.07 47.58 83.60
CA GLN A 1072 -50.41 48.78 84.40
C GLN A 1072 -51.58 48.54 85.36
N LEU A 1073 -51.40 48.85 86.65
CA LEU A 1073 -52.50 48.86 87.63
C LEU A 1073 -53.27 50.19 87.60
N THR A 1074 -54.56 50.14 87.92
CA THR A 1074 -55.42 51.34 88.01
C THR A 1074 -55.84 51.59 89.45
N PHE A 1075 -55.80 52.83 89.93
CA PHE A 1075 -56.17 53.19 91.31
C PHE A 1075 -57.64 53.60 91.45
N ASP A 1076 -58.31 53.12 92.50
CA ASP A 1076 -59.66 53.56 92.87
C ASP A 1076 -59.60 54.80 93.78
N ASN A 1077 -59.83 55.98 93.19
CA ASN A 1077 -59.80 57.26 93.90
C ASN A 1077 -60.81 57.38 95.05
N THR A 1078 -61.83 56.52 95.14
CA THR A 1078 -62.75 56.52 96.28
C THR A 1078 -62.13 55.97 97.56
N LYS A 1079 -61.02 55.23 97.42
CA LYS A 1079 -60.29 54.59 98.53
C LYS A 1079 -59.18 55.47 99.10
N LEU A 1080 -59.00 56.68 98.56
CA LEU A 1080 -58.05 57.65 99.09
C LEU A 1080 -58.65 58.38 100.30
N PRO A 1081 -57.97 58.42 101.46
CA PRO A 1081 -58.49 59.11 102.65
C PRO A 1081 -58.61 60.63 102.44
N ALA A 1082 -59.56 61.25 103.14
CA ALA A 1082 -59.85 62.67 102.99
C ALA A 1082 -58.70 63.57 103.51
N ILE A 1083 -58.27 64.51 102.67
CA ILE A 1083 -57.20 65.48 102.95
C ILE A 1083 -57.78 66.69 103.71
N ALA A 1084 -57.01 67.28 104.65
CA ALA A 1084 -57.45 68.46 105.39
C ALA A 1084 -57.70 69.66 104.47
N ALA A 1085 -58.84 70.33 104.65
CA ALA A 1085 -59.20 71.50 103.85
C ALA A 1085 -58.35 72.75 104.17
N THR A 1086 -57.83 72.85 105.39
CA THR A 1086 -56.98 73.97 105.85
C THR A 1086 -55.91 73.49 106.82
N GLN A 1087 -54.67 73.91 106.62
CA GLN A 1087 -53.51 73.67 107.49
C GLN A 1087 -52.95 75.00 108.00
N LYS A 1088 -52.42 75.04 109.23
CA LYS A 1088 -51.66 76.21 109.71
C LYS A 1088 -50.21 76.08 109.25
N TYR A 1089 -49.61 77.17 108.81
CA TYR A 1089 -48.24 77.18 108.30
C TYR A 1089 -47.23 76.56 109.29
N ASP A 1090 -46.55 75.51 108.84
CA ASP A 1090 -45.57 74.69 109.58
C ASP A 1090 -44.23 74.51 108.85
N ALA A 1091 -44.09 75.13 107.66
CA ALA A 1091 -42.92 75.14 106.80
C ALA A 1091 -42.57 73.84 106.04
N THR A 1092 -43.48 72.85 105.94
CA THR A 1092 -43.30 71.65 105.08
C THR A 1092 -44.20 71.68 103.83
N ARG A 1093 -43.98 70.77 102.87
CA ARG A 1093 -44.89 70.53 101.72
C ARG A 1093 -45.79 69.31 101.94
N ASP A 1094 -45.75 68.72 103.13
CA ASP A 1094 -46.47 67.50 103.42
C ASP A 1094 -47.98 67.77 103.41
N VAL A 1095 -48.74 66.82 102.88
CA VAL A 1095 -50.19 66.87 102.86
C VAL A 1095 -50.74 66.05 104.02
N TYR A 1096 -51.46 66.73 104.92
CA TYR A 1096 -52.07 66.11 106.09
C TYR A 1096 -53.53 65.72 105.84
N LEU A 1097 -53.96 64.67 106.52
CA LEU A 1097 -55.36 64.25 106.57
C LEU A 1097 -56.18 65.22 107.42
N THR A 1098 -57.52 65.10 107.40
CA THR A 1098 -58.45 66.03 108.09
C THR A 1098 -58.22 66.24 109.58
N ASP A 1099 -57.44 65.37 110.26
CA ASP A 1099 -57.01 65.55 111.65
C ASP A 1099 -55.91 66.61 111.83
N ASN A 1100 -55.28 67.06 110.73
CA ASN A 1100 -54.15 67.99 110.68
C ASN A 1100 -52.90 67.54 111.44
N THR A 1101 -52.76 66.23 111.70
CA THR A 1101 -51.59 65.65 112.38
C THR A 1101 -50.96 64.47 111.62
N THR A 1102 -51.73 63.74 110.80
CA THR A 1102 -51.26 62.55 110.07
C THR A 1102 -50.97 62.88 108.60
N LYS A 1103 -49.79 62.51 108.07
CA LYS A 1103 -49.44 62.72 106.64
C LYS A 1103 -50.06 61.64 105.75
N LEU A 1104 -50.48 61.98 104.53
CA LEU A 1104 -50.98 60.97 103.58
C LEU A 1104 -49.91 59.91 103.25
N SER A 1105 -48.63 60.29 103.18
CA SER A 1105 -47.50 59.38 102.94
C SER A 1105 -47.31 58.31 104.02
N ASP A 1106 -47.87 58.54 105.21
CA ASP A 1106 -47.74 57.65 106.36
C ASP A 1106 -49.04 56.85 106.57
N TYR A 1107 -50.03 57.04 105.69
CA TYR A 1107 -51.30 56.34 105.75
C TYR A 1107 -51.28 55.10 104.83
N PRO A 1108 -51.47 53.89 105.38
CA PRO A 1108 -51.56 52.68 104.58
C PRO A 1108 -52.88 52.68 103.77
N LEU A 1109 -52.79 52.43 102.48
CA LEU A 1109 -53.96 52.23 101.62
C LEU A 1109 -54.48 50.80 101.76
N SER A 1110 -55.79 50.63 101.56
CA SER A 1110 -56.41 49.31 101.54
C SER A 1110 -55.92 48.52 100.33
N ALA A 1111 -55.77 47.20 100.49
CA ALA A 1111 -55.30 46.31 99.43
C ALA A 1111 -56.24 46.26 98.21
N ASP A 1112 -57.52 46.59 98.38
CA ASP A 1112 -58.52 46.69 97.30
C ASP A 1112 -58.50 48.04 96.56
N ALA A 1113 -57.51 48.90 96.84
CA ALA A 1113 -57.43 50.23 96.22
C ALA A 1113 -56.91 50.22 94.78
N VAL A 1114 -56.47 49.06 94.25
CA VAL A 1114 -56.08 48.90 92.84
C VAL A 1114 -56.80 47.76 92.14
N SER A 1115 -57.06 47.93 90.85
CA SER A 1115 -57.57 46.89 89.94
C SER A 1115 -56.56 46.58 88.83
N GLY A 1116 -56.52 45.32 88.36
CA GLY A 1116 -55.62 44.86 87.30
C GLY A 1116 -54.67 43.73 87.72
N LEU A 1117 -54.74 43.25 88.96
CA LEU A 1117 -53.94 42.12 89.45
C LEU A 1117 -54.42 40.79 88.84
N ILE A 1118 -53.48 40.00 88.34
CA ILE A 1118 -53.74 38.65 87.83
C ILE A 1118 -53.63 37.68 89.00
N ASN A 1119 -54.52 36.68 89.04
CA ASN A 1119 -54.55 35.61 90.06
C ASN A 1119 -54.58 36.07 91.52
N ASN A 1120 -55.12 37.26 91.81
CA ASN A 1120 -55.12 37.86 93.15
C ASN A 1120 -53.71 37.97 93.78
N GLU A 1121 -52.69 38.19 92.96
CA GLU A 1121 -51.32 38.37 93.45
C GLU A 1121 -51.21 39.51 94.48
N ALA A 1122 -50.45 39.28 95.54
CA ALA A 1122 -50.29 40.24 96.62
C ALA A 1122 -49.35 41.37 96.19
N VAL A 1123 -49.92 42.55 95.93
CA VAL A 1123 -49.17 43.78 95.64
C VAL A 1123 -49.66 44.88 96.57
N THR A 1124 -48.74 45.51 97.29
CA THR A 1124 -49.06 46.62 98.20
C THR A 1124 -48.87 47.94 97.46
N VAL A 1125 -49.88 48.81 97.51
CA VAL A 1125 -49.84 50.14 96.86
C VAL A 1125 -49.80 51.23 97.92
N LYS A 1126 -48.83 52.14 97.80
CA LYS A 1126 -48.66 53.28 98.69
C LYS A 1126 -48.88 54.58 97.93
N ALA A 1127 -49.71 55.49 98.47
CA ALA A 1127 -49.85 56.85 97.96
C ALA A 1127 -49.02 57.83 98.79
N THR A 1128 -48.44 58.80 98.11
CA THR A 1128 -47.70 59.92 98.71
C THR A 1128 -48.22 61.20 98.09
N ALA A 1129 -48.45 62.24 98.89
CA ALA A 1129 -48.93 63.52 98.39
C ALA A 1129 -48.17 64.69 98.99
N ASN A 1130 -47.88 65.68 98.14
CA ASN A 1130 -47.21 66.91 98.52
C ASN A 1130 -47.95 68.11 97.93
N TYR A 1131 -48.02 69.20 98.68
CA TYR A 1131 -48.35 70.51 98.12
C TYR A 1131 -47.29 70.93 97.11
N ASP A 1132 -47.65 71.76 96.16
CA ASP A 1132 -46.69 72.30 95.19
C ASP A 1132 -45.68 73.28 95.82
N ASN A 1133 -46.09 74.03 96.86
CA ASN A 1133 -45.17 74.83 97.70
C ASN A 1133 -45.73 75.02 99.12
N LYS A 1134 -44.89 75.49 100.05
CA LYS A 1134 -45.20 75.60 101.49
C LYS A 1134 -45.84 76.92 101.92
N ASP A 1135 -46.00 77.88 101.01
CA ASP A 1135 -46.35 79.26 101.38
C ASP A 1135 -47.82 79.38 101.82
N VAL A 1136 -48.13 80.34 102.70
CA VAL A 1136 -49.51 80.64 103.11
C VAL A 1136 -50.35 81.07 101.90
N GLY A 1137 -51.57 80.56 101.77
CA GLY A 1137 -52.50 80.90 100.69
C GLY A 1137 -53.70 79.96 100.62
N GLU A 1138 -54.79 80.42 100.02
CA GLU A 1138 -55.97 79.59 99.75
C GLU A 1138 -55.78 78.75 98.46
N ASN A 1139 -56.39 77.55 98.39
CA ASN A 1139 -56.41 76.64 97.22
C ASN A 1139 -55.04 76.23 96.64
N LYS A 1140 -54.08 75.81 97.47
CA LYS A 1140 -52.79 75.26 97.02
C LYS A 1140 -52.96 73.88 96.36
N PRO A 1141 -52.38 73.61 95.17
CA PRO A 1141 -52.45 72.30 94.52
C PRO A 1141 -51.65 71.21 95.23
N ILE A 1142 -52.12 69.98 95.06
CA ILE A 1142 -51.56 68.74 95.62
C ILE A 1142 -51.42 67.70 94.52
N THR A 1143 -50.22 67.12 94.40
CA THR A 1143 -49.95 65.96 93.54
C THR A 1143 -49.79 64.69 94.38
N ILE A 1144 -50.42 63.60 93.97
CA ILE A 1144 -50.45 62.29 94.61
C ILE A 1144 -49.81 61.26 93.68
N THR A 1145 -48.77 60.57 94.15
CA THR A 1145 -48.05 59.54 93.39
C THR A 1145 -48.14 58.17 94.06
N TYR A 1146 -48.25 57.11 93.26
CA TYR A 1146 -48.37 55.73 93.73
C TYR A 1146 -47.07 54.94 93.53
N SER A 1147 -46.72 54.09 94.48
CA SER A 1147 -45.61 53.15 94.38
C SER A 1147 -46.07 51.74 94.74
N LEU A 1148 -45.56 50.73 94.04
CA LEU A 1148 -45.82 49.32 94.32
C LEU A 1148 -44.67 48.69 95.12
N SER A 1149 -45.00 47.77 96.01
CA SER A 1149 -44.05 46.89 96.69
C SER A 1149 -44.61 45.46 96.74
N GLU A 1150 -43.78 44.50 97.21
CA GLU A 1150 -43.93 43.04 97.16
C GLU A 1150 -43.30 42.38 95.92
N GLU A 1151 -43.02 41.07 96.02
CA GLU A 1151 -42.33 40.30 94.99
C GLU A 1151 -43.10 40.26 93.65
N ALA A 1152 -44.43 40.23 93.71
CA ALA A 1152 -45.28 40.28 92.52
C ALA A 1152 -45.26 41.65 91.84
N ALA A 1153 -44.86 42.72 92.53
CA ALA A 1153 -44.87 44.08 91.98
C ALA A 1153 -44.00 44.25 90.73
N LYS A 1154 -42.97 43.42 90.53
CA LYS A 1154 -42.14 43.41 89.31
C LYS A 1154 -42.93 43.08 88.04
N ASN A 1155 -44.08 42.42 88.19
CA ASN A 1155 -44.96 42.03 87.09
C ASN A 1155 -45.98 43.12 86.74
N TYR A 1156 -45.98 44.24 87.48
CA TYR A 1156 -46.95 45.31 87.32
C TYR A 1156 -46.29 46.69 87.29
N LEU A 1157 -46.95 47.65 86.67
CA LEU A 1157 -46.61 49.08 86.77
C LEU A 1157 -47.56 49.78 87.75
N ALA A 1158 -47.01 50.72 88.52
CA ALA A 1158 -47.78 51.49 89.51
C ALA A 1158 -48.89 52.32 88.84
N PRO A 1159 -50.02 52.57 89.52
CA PRO A 1159 -51.04 53.47 88.99
C PRO A 1159 -50.52 54.87 88.68
N ASP A 1160 -51.15 55.53 87.71
CA ASP A 1160 -50.78 56.89 87.28
C ASP A 1160 -51.01 57.92 88.40
N PRO A 1161 -50.17 58.97 88.54
CA PRO A 1161 -50.32 60.02 89.56
C PRO A 1161 -51.62 60.83 89.45
N ASP A 1162 -52.24 61.19 90.58
CA ASP A 1162 -53.42 62.07 90.68
C ASP A 1162 -53.03 63.50 91.09
N THR A 1163 -53.36 64.51 90.27
CA THR A 1163 -53.01 65.93 90.49
C THR A 1163 -54.23 66.81 90.77
N SER A 1164 -55.41 66.22 90.97
CA SER A 1164 -56.69 66.94 90.96
C SER A 1164 -57.08 67.66 92.26
N LYS A 1165 -56.28 67.58 93.32
CA LYS A 1165 -56.66 68.02 94.69
C LYS A 1165 -56.03 69.37 95.07
N THR A 1166 -56.72 70.18 95.89
CA THR A 1166 -56.20 71.46 96.46
C THR A 1166 -56.65 71.66 97.92
N ALA A 1167 -55.89 72.43 98.73
CA ALA A 1167 -56.23 72.82 100.12
C ALA A 1167 -55.54 74.14 100.54
N ALA A 1168 -55.96 74.79 101.64
CA ALA A 1168 -55.41 76.11 102.06
C ALA A 1168 -54.36 76.03 103.19
N ILE A 1169 -53.36 76.94 103.19
CA ILE A 1169 -52.37 77.12 104.26
C ILE A 1169 -52.59 78.51 104.92
N THR A 1170 -52.75 78.59 106.25
CA THR A 1170 -53.14 79.82 107.00
C THR A 1170 -52.06 80.36 107.98
N PRO A 1171 -52.01 81.68 108.28
CA PRO A 1171 -50.94 82.32 109.11
C PRO A 1171 -51.09 82.17 110.66
N ARG A 1172 -50.05 82.53 111.44
CA ARG A 1172 -49.96 82.42 112.94
C ARG A 1172 -49.68 83.78 113.64
N ILE A 1173 -50.38 84.14 114.75
CA ILE A 1173 -50.36 85.47 115.46
C ILE A 1173 -49.48 85.49 116.75
N LEU A 1174 -48.85 86.63 117.14
CA LEU A 1174 -47.93 86.85 118.31
C LEU A 1174 -48.43 87.94 119.33
N GLY A 1175 -47.97 87.95 120.60
CA GLY A 1175 -48.39 88.92 121.67
C GLY A 1175 -47.28 89.49 122.60
N TYR A 1176 -47.53 90.65 123.28
CA TYR A 1176 -46.57 91.45 124.09
C TYR A 1176 -47.09 91.81 125.52
N VAL A 1177 -46.24 92.33 126.43
CA VAL A 1177 -46.52 92.70 127.87
C VAL A 1177 -45.83 94.01 128.32
N ASN A 1178 -46.25 94.57 129.46
CA ASN A 1178 -45.74 95.81 130.10
C ASN A 1178 -45.62 97.02 129.18
N VAL A 1179 -46.74 97.34 128.54
CA VAL A 1179 -47.03 98.59 127.84
C VAL A 1179 -47.42 99.63 128.90
N ASN A 1180 -46.67 100.73 129.05
CA ASN A 1180 -47.04 101.79 129.99
C ASN A 1180 -47.45 103.08 129.28
N LEU A 1181 -48.58 103.62 129.75
CA LEU A 1181 -49.39 104.63 129.08
C LEU A 1181 -49.44 105.87 129.98
N VAL A 1182 -48.75 106.94 129.59
CA VAL A 1182 -48.90 108.23 130.26
C VAL A 1182 -50.27 108.78 129.87
N THR A 1183 -51.19 108.87 130.82
CA THR A 1183 -52.45 109.56 130.61
C THR A 1183 -52.21 111.05 130.73
N VAL A 1184 -52.40 111.78 129.63
CA VAL A 1184 -52.49 113.24 129.70
C VAL A 1184 -53.82 113.66 129.12
N LYS A 1185 -54.86 113.59 129.95
CA LYS A 1185 -55.50 114.81 130.47
C LYS A 1185 -55.60 116.06 129.58
N LYS A 1186 -56.68 116.39 128.87
CA LYS A 1186 -56.95 117.72 128.27
C LYS A 1186 -58.42 118.17 128.39
N SER A 1187 -58.59 119.48 128.45
CA SER A 1187 -59.76 120.28 128.81
C SER A 1187 -60.59 120.80 127.62
N ASP A 1188 -60.26 120.38 126.39
CA ASP A 1188 -61.30 120.25 125.34
C ASP A 1188 -62.23 119.05 125.62
N GLY A 1189 -61.88 118.25 126.63
CA GLY A 1189 -62.47 116.96 126.97
C GLY A 1189 -61.56 115.78 126.64
N SER A 1190 -60.48 115.96 125.86
CA SER A 1190 -59.62 114.89 125.32
C SER A 1190 -58.49 114.46 126.26
N SER A 1191 -57.77 113.38 125.98
CA SER A 1191 -56.53 113.00 126.67
C SER A 1191 -55.69 112.14 125.75
N SER A 1192 -54.42 112.47 125.60
CA SER A 1192 -53.48 111.70 124.80
C SER A 1192 -52.71 110.72 125.66
N VAL A 1193 -52.50 109.54 125.08
CA VAL A 1193 -51.84 108.41 125.69
C VAL A 1193 -50.66 108.01 124.81
N THR A 1194 -49.47 107.94 125.40
CA THR A 1194 -48.22 107.66 124.68
C THR A 1194 -47.47 106.55 125.41
N VAL A 1195 -47.02 105.54 124.66
CA VAL A 1195 -46.27 104.38 125.17
C VAL A 1195 -44.79 104.72 125.17
N THR A 1196 -44.17 104.75 126.34
CA THR A 1196 -42.72 104.98 126.50
C THR A 1196 -41.92 103.69 126.68
N TYR A 1197 -42.60 102.57 126.97
CA TYR A 1197 -41.94 101.28 127.16
C TYR A 1197 -42.86 100.12 126.76
N ALA A 1198 -42.32 99.17 126.00
CA ALA A 1198 -42.89 97.85 125.77
C ALA A 1198 -41.77 96.83 126.01
N GLY A 1199 -41.87 96.05 127.09
CA GLY A 1199 -40.88 95.03 127.44
C GLY A 1199 -41.45 93.64 127.21
N VAL A 1200 -40.86 92.84 126.32
CA VAL A 1200 -41.32 91.48 126.00
C VAL A 1200 -41.08 90.53 127.20
N ASN A 1201 -42.09 89.78 127.65
CA ASN A 1201 -41.99 88.67 128.60
C ASN A 1201 -42.23 87.35 127.86
N PRO A 1202 -41.26 86.43 127.91
CA PRO A 1202 -41.61 85.02 127.83
C PRO A 1202 -40.73 84.15 128.74
N SER A 1203 -41.05 84.10 130.03
CA SER A 1203 -40.83 82.91 130.86
C SER A 1203 -41.82 81.75 130.51
N LYS A 1204 -42.23 81.67 129.25
CA LYS A 1204 -43.11 80.64 128.67
C LYS A 1204 -42.46 80.17 127.37
N ASN A 1205 -41.60 79.16 127.51
CA ASN A 1205 -40.86 78.52 126.43
C ASN A 1205 -41.57 77.20 126.04
N PRO A 1206 -42.25 77.09 124.88
CA PRO A 1206 -42.63 75.80 124.31
C PRO A 1206 -41.62 75.42 123.22
N ALA A 1207 -40.79 74.39 123.46
CA ALA A 1207 -40.09 73.49 122.51
C ALA A 1207 -39.75 73.93 121.06
N ASN A 1208 -39.67 75.21 120.74
CA ASN A 1208 -39.36 75.79 119.43
C ASN A 1208 -38.13 76.68 119.60
N GLY A 1209 -37.00 76.16 119.11
CA GLY A 1209 -35.73 76.86 119.04
C GLY A 1209 -35.84 78.16 118.24
N THR A 1210 -35.29 79.20 118.87
CA THR A 1210 -35.04 80.53 118.36
C THR A 1210 -33.89 80.54 117.34
N ASP A 1211 -34.01 81.39 116.32
CA ASP A 1211 -32.98 82.40 116.03
C ASP A 1211 -33.66 83.72 115.66
N ALA A 1212 -33.09 84.80 116.17
CA ALA A 1212 -33.55 86.17 116.03
C ALA A 1212 -32.39 87.03 115.52
N ILE A 1213 -32.65 88.06 114.70
CA ILE A 1213 -31.93 89.34 114.73
C ILE A 1213 -32.93 90.48 114.52
N ALA A 1214 -32.74 91.56 115.27
CA ALA A 1214 -33.47 92.81 115.29
C ALA A 1214 -32.79 93.91 114.43
N HIS A 1215 -33.58 94.96 114.08
CA HIS A 1215 -33.16 96.33 113.72
C HIS A 1215 -32.56 96.49 112.28
N ILE A 1216 -32.78 97.53 111.47
CA ILE A 1216 -33.22 98.94 111.65
C ILE A 1216 -33.95 99.40 110.36
N ALA A 1217 -34.86 100.38 110.46
CA ALA A 1217 -35.18 101.23 109.33
C ALA A 1217 -33.97 102.13 108.97
N GLY A 1218 -33.36 101.95 107.80
CA GLY A 1218 -32.34 102.86 107.27
C GLY A 1218 -31.56 102.27 106.07
N SER A 1219 -31.53 103.05 104.99
CA SER A 1219 -30.78 102.90 103.72
C SER A 1219 -29.31 102.45 103.82
N VAL A 1220 -28.74 101.85 102.76
CA VAL A 1220 -27.60 102.29 101.90
C VAL A 1220 -27.00 101.08 101.12
N GLU A 1221 -26.44 101.38 99.94
CA GLU A 1221 -25.88 100.61 98.81
C GLU A 1221 -24.68 99.65 99.05
N GLN A 1222 -24.37 98.83 98.01
CA GLN A 1222 -23.05 98.27 97.59
C GLN A 1222 -22.34 97.29 98.56
N GLU A 1223 -21.38 96.41 98.23
CA GLU A 1223 -20.42 96.25 97.12
C GLU A 1223 -19.79 94.82 97.15
N ASP A 1224 -19.02 94.49 96.11
CA ASP A 1224 -18.23 93.27 95.83
C ASP A 1224 -17.20 92.82 96.91
N VAL A 1225 -16.98 91.49 97.05
CA VAL A 1225 -15.67 90.88 97.42
C VAL A 1225 -15.49 89.49 96.77
N HIS A 1226 -14.28 89.26 96.25
CA HIS A 1226 -13.77 88.15 95.42
C HIS A 1226 -12.71 87.28 96.16
N LEU A 1227 -12.28 86.16 95.53
CA LEU A 1227 -11.07 85.28 95.71
C LEU A 1227 -11.17 84.01 96.60
N ALA A 1228 -10.51 82.85 96.36
CA ALA A 1228 -9.86 82.10 95.23
C ALA A 1228 -9.13 80.85 95.86
N THR A 1229 -8.84 79.69 95.22
CA THR A 1229 -7.73 79.35 94.28
C THR A 1229 -7.64 77.79 94.12
N TYR A 1230 -7.10 77.11 93.07
CA TYR A 1230 -6.17 77.47 91.96
C TYR A 1230 -6.29 76.54 90.69
N SER A 1231 -6.17 77.16 89.49
CA SER A 1231 -5.56 76.77 88.17
C SER A 1231 -6.07 75.55 87.38
N ALA A 1232 -6.39 75.59 86.07
CA ALA A 1232 -6.60 76.60 85.01
C ALA A 1232 -7.34 75.86 83.85
N ASP A 1233 -8.24 76.39 83.03
CA ASP A 1233 -8.87 77.72 82.89
C ASP A 1233 -10.33 77.73 83.37
#